data_AF-A0A161WRX8-F1
#
_entry.id   AF-A0A161WRX8-F1
#
_cell.length_a   1.000
_cell.length_b   1.000
_cell.length_c   1.000
_cell.angle_alpha   90.00
_cell.angle_beta   90.00
_cell.angle_gamma   90.00
#
_symmetry.space_group_name_H-M   'P 1'
#
loop_
_entity.id
_entity.type
_entity.pdbx_description
1 polymer ?
#
loop_
_entity_poly.entity_id
_entity_poly.type
_entity_poly.pdbx_seq_one_letter_code
_entity_poly.pdbx_strand_id
1 'polypeptide(L)'
;MNSFRFLPPILLVVYFVGLCSSVGAYDPLDPNGEIKIKWDLVSWTPDGYIAMVTMINAQMYRHITTPGWTLGWTWASNEVIWSVLGAQATDQGNCSRFHNNTPHSCMKNPYIIDLLPGAPYNQQVTSCCRGGILASQGQDAASAVSAFQINVGNAGKTDSTVKMPKNFTLFTPGSGYTCSSAAIVPPTFALTPDGRRKTRAMISWEISCTYSQMLASRNPTCCVSLSSFYSYEVTPCSACACGCEKINNCIMENDSRIQSAPENSTQINDNALVQCTHHMCPIRVHWHVKTNYDKYWRVKISITNFNYGAKYKQWTLVAQHPNFKNVAQVHRFGYKPLNPYPSTNDIGMFYGVKHYQNEILLEAGSDGNVHSELIFEKDKEIFTLNQGWTFPRKIYFNGDECTMPLPDSYPKLPKSKHLMLQSREVLEDTIKNYGTHGFPECFKLADLGCSSGPNSFLFITTIVDIVHAVCQKKNSKTPDEFQVFLNDLPNNDFNALFKMTPSFSSVLENEKGLEKIVNCFISGVAGSFYTRLFPSKSLHFVHSSTSVHWLSQVPANLLDYNKGNIYMAKSSPRCVYEAYFSQFEKDFTTFLRMRSEEVIPNGRMVLSLVGRSSADHTMKDSCYMYGLLGKSLLDMSAEGILHEEDITSFNLPFYATCTEELEAIIGSEGSFSLDRFETSEVNWDIREEDEIMESGESSGKFIAKTIRAITESMLASHFGDTFIDEIFERCALLVAEHLSRVKTDNLFNIVVSLIKK
;
A
#
# COMPACT_ATOMS: atom_id res chain seq x y z
N MET A 1 -53.62 18.91 29.46
CA MET A 1 -52.83 18.54 30.65
C MET A 1 -51.87 17.42 30.28
N ASN A 2 -50.61 17.74 30.02
CA ASN A 2 -49.45 17.12 30.67
C ASN A 2 -48.17 17.69 30.03
N SER A 3 -47.46 18.43 30.88
CA SER A 3 -46.21 19.13 30.63
C SER A 3 -45.06 18.10 30.66
N PHE A 4 -44.36 17.94 29.54
CA PHE A 4 -43.02 17.35 29.57
C PHE A 4 -42.02 18.46 29.89
N ARG A 5 -41.54 18.47 31.14
CA ARG A 5 -40.45 19.33 31.60
C ARG A 5 -39.13 18.83 31.01
N PHE A 6 -38.46 19.69 30.24
CA PHE A 6 -37.06 19.51 29.88
C PHE A 6 -36.19 19.51 31.15
N LEU A 7 -35.41 18.46 31.34
CA LEU A 7 -34.33 18.43 32.35
C LEU A 7 -33.16 19.30 31.85
N PRO A 8 -32.42 20.00 32.74
CA PRO A 8 -31.35 20.91 32.32
C PRO A 8 -30.13 20.13 31.81
N PRO A 9 -29.39 20.66 30.82
CA PRO A 9 -28.26 19.98 30.18
C PRO A 9 -27.09 19.65 31.13
N ILE A 10 -27.07 20.24 32.33
CA ILE A 10 -26.01 20.04 33.33
C ILE A 10 -26.08 18.64 33.98
N LEU A 11 -27.27 18.05 34.11
CA LEU A 11 -27.42 16.70 34.68
C LEU A 11 -27.02 15.58 33.71
N LEU A 12 -27.13 15.82 32.40
CA LEU A 12 -26.65 14.90 31.36
C LEU A 12 -25.12 14.83 31.30
N VAL A 13 -24.44 15.97 31.54
CA VAL A 13 -22.97 16.02 31.62
C VAL A 13 -22.46 15.28 32.86
N VAL A 14 -23.11 15.42 34.01
CA VAL A 14 -22.72 14.69 35.23
C VAL A 14 -22.98 13.18 35.11
N TYR A 15 -24.02 12.75 34.37
CA TYR A 15 -24.26 11.33 34.09
C TYR A 15 -23.22 10.73 33.13
N PHE A 16 -22.72 11.52 32.16
CA PHE A 16 -21.63 11.11 31.28
C PHE A 16 -20.25 11.11 31.97
N VAL A 17 -20.00 12.07 32.87
CA VAL A 17 -18.75 12.12 33.65
C VAL A 17 -18.73 11.03 34.73
N GLY A 18 -19.89 10.61 35.25
CA GLY A 18 -20.01 9.49 36.19
C GLY A 18 -19.79 8.09 35.60
N LEU A 19 -19.81 7.95 34.27
CA LEU A 19 -19.52 6.69 33.55
C LEU A 19 -18.06 6.58 33.08
N CYS A 20 -17.26 7.63 33.23
CA CYS A 20 -15.80 7.57 33.01
C CYS A 20 -15.08 7.16 34.29
N SER A 21 -15.33 5.95 34.77
CA SER A 21 -14.42 5.27 35.70
C SER A 21 -13.78 4.10 34.94
N SER A 22 -12.46 4.17 34.78
CA SER A 22 -11.58 3.26 34.02
C SER A 22 -11.71 3.33 32.49
N VAL A 23 -11.04 4.31 31.87
CA VAL A 23 -10.42 4.09 30.55
C VAL A 23 -9.31 3.06 30.76
N GLY A 24 -9.70 1.80 30.93
CA GLY A 24 -8.79 0.66 30.86
C GLY A 24 -8.27 0.56 29.43
N ALA A 25 -7.02 0.16 29.31
CA ALA A 25 -6.38 -0.34 28.10
C ALA A 25 -7.30 -1.25 27.25
N TYR A 26 -8.09 -0.65 26.35
CA TYR A 26 -8.99 -1.38 25.47
C TYR A 26 -8.38 -1.45 24.08
N ASP A 27 -8.11 -2.66 23.61
CA ASP A 27 -7.69 -2.93 22.24
C ASP A 27 -8.90 -3.40 21.42
N PRO A 28 -9.41 -2.59 20.46
CA PRO A 28 -10.57 -2.97 19.66
C PRO A 28 -10.38 -4.22 18.79
N LEU A 29 -9.12 -4.56 18.44
CA LEU A 29 -8.84 -5.75 17.62
C LEU A 29 -8.59 -7.00 18.48
N ASP A 30 -8.41 -6.84 19.78
CA ASP A 30 -8.29 -7.91 20.77
C ASP A 30 -8.98 -7.55 22.09
N PRO A 31 -10.33 -7.47 22.10
CA PRO A 31 -11.09 -6.92 23.23
C PRO A 31 -11.01 -7.77 24.50
N ASN A 32 -10.58 -9.03 24.38
CA ASN A 32 -10.36 -9.95 25.50
C ASN A 32 -8.87 -10.20 25.76
N GLY A 33 -7.99 -9.41 25.14
CA GLY A 33 -6.54 -9.56 25.23
C GLY A 33 -6.01 -9.12 26.59
N GLU A 34 -5.66 -10.09 27.42
CA GLU A 34 -5.07 -9.85 28.74
C GLU A 34 -4.06 -10.95 29.12
N ILE A 35 -3.18 -10.65 30.08
CA ILE A 35 -2.37 -11.68 30.73
C ILE A 35 -3.08 -12.10 32.01
N LYS A 36 -3.44 -13.38 32.10
CA LYS A 36 -4.05 -13.97 33.29
C LYS A 36 -2.99 -14.65 34.14
N ILE A 37 -2.95 -14.32 35.41
CA ILE A 37 -2.12 -15.02 36.38
C ILE A 37 -3.05 -15.77 37.32
N LYS A 38 -2.98 -17.10 37.26
CA LYS A 38 -3.70 -18.00 38.16
C LYS A 38 -2.79 -18.44 39.28
N TRP A 39 -3.29 -18.34 40.50
CA TRP A 39 -2.59 -18.73 41.72
C TRP A 39 -3.39 -19.84 42.39
N ASP A 40 -3.01 -21.08 42.12
CA ASP A 40 -3.73 -22.27 42.56
C ASP A 40 -3.06 -22.89 43.79
N LEU A 41 -3.72 -22.87 44.95
CA LEU A 41 -3.24 -23.54 46.16
C LEU A 41 -3.44 -25.06 46.01
N VAL A 42 -2.34 -25.80 45.98
CA VAL A 42 -2.34 -27.24 45.71
C VAL A 42 -2.39 -28.05 47.01
N SER A 43 -1.66 -27.60 48.05
CA SER A 43 -1.61 -28.29 49.34
C SER A 43 -1.15 -27.36 50.47
N TRP A 44 -1.59 -27.63 51.69
CA TRP A 44 -1.09 -26.98 52.90
C TRP A 44 0.27 -27.54 53.34
N THR A 45 1.11 -26.70 53.94
CA THR A 45 2.36 -27.10 54.60
C THR A 45 2.27 -26.81 56.10
N PRO A 46 3.22 -27.30 56.93
CA PRO A 46 3.19 -27.05 58.37
C PRO A 46 3.19 -25.56 58.76
N ASP A 47 3.65 -24.66 57.90
CA ASP A 47 3.77 -23.22 58.16
C ASP A 47 3.23 -22.33 57.03
N GLY A 48 2.51 -22.89 56.06
CA GLY A 48 1.90 -22.14 54.96
C GLY A 48 1.28 -23.05 53.90
N TYR A 49 1.64 -22.86 52.63
CA TYR A 49 1.05 -23.61 51.51
C TYR A 49 2.00 -23.75 50.31
N ILE A 50 1.69 -24.70 49.44
CA ILE A 50 2.26 -24.84 48.11
C ILE A 50 1.24 -24.37 47.09
N ALA A 51 1.65 -23.48 46.20
CA ALA A 51 0.82 -23.00 45.10
C ALA A 51 1.49 -23.21 43.74
N MET A 52 0.65 -23.43 42.72
CA MET A 52 1.03 -23.39 41.32
C MET A 52 0.63 -22.03 40.76
N VAL A 53 1.60 -21.27 40.27
CA VAL A 53 1.36 -19.98 39.63
C VAL A 53 1.50 -20.15 38.13
N THR A 54 0.41 -19.89 37.41
CA THR A 54 0.34 -20.04 35.95
C THR A 54 0.04 -18.71 35.31
N MET A 55 0.94 -18.23 34.46
CA MET A 55 0.75 -17.07 33.60
C MET A 55 0.27 -17.52 32.22
N ILE A 56 -0.82 -16.93 31.75
CA ILE A 56 -1.46 -17.24 30.48
C ILE A 56 -1.57 -15.93 29.70
N ASN A 57 -0.85 -15.83 28.59
CA ASN A 57 -1.01 -14.73 27.65
C ASN A 57 -2.23 -15.01 26.77
N ALA A 58 -3.38 -14.37 27.07
CA ALA A 58 -4.60 -14.54 26.28
C ALA A 58 -4.67 -13.60 25.06
N GLN A 59 -3.61 -12.80 24.82
CA GLN A 59 -3.58 -11.85 23.71
C GLN A 59 -3.36 -12.57 22.38
N MET A 60 -4.03 -12.13 21.33
CA MET A 60 -4.01 -12.81 20.03
C MET A 60 -2.74 -12.55 19.24
N TYR A 61 -2.14 -11.37 19.35
CA TYR A 61 -0.97 -10.98 18.55
C TYR A 61 0.13 -10.23 19.32
N ARG A 62 0.00 -10.05 20.65
CA ARG A 62 1.06 -9.47 21.48
C ARG A 62 1.86 -10.56 22.19
N HIS A 63 3.18 -10.44 22.16
CA HIS A 63 4.12 -11.39 22.77
C HIS A 63 4.88 -10.71 23.91
N ILE A 64 5.29 -11.50 24.91
CA ILE A 64 6.37 -11.10 25.82
C ILE A 64 7.66 -11.66 25.25
N THR A 65 8.53 -10.77 24.78
CA THR A 65 9.82 -11.12 24.18
C THR A 65 10.93 -11.05 25.23
N THR A 66 12.17 -11.37 24.85
CA THR A 66 13.36 -11.23 25.69
C THR A 66 13.49 -9.79 26.24
N PRO A 67 13.86 -9.58 27.53
CA PRO A 67 14.31 -10.54 28.55
C PRO A 67 13.22 -11.38 29.25
N GLY A 68 11.96 -11.29 28.82
CA GLY A 68 10.85 -12.06 29.39
C GLY A 68 10.09 -11.31 30.49
N TRP A 69 9.13 -12.00 31.11
CA TRP A 69 8.34 -11.46 32.20
C TRP A 69 9.09 -11.47 33.54
N THR A 70 8.84 -10.46 34.37
CA THR A 70 9.19 -10.41 35.80
C THR A 70 7.93 -10.11 36.59
N LEU A 71 7.54 -11.04 37.47
CA LEU A 71 6.32 -10.94 38.27
C LEU A 71 6.66 -10.51 39.69
N GLY A 72 6.04 -9.43 40.17
CA GLY A 72 6.16 -8.94 41.53
C GLY A 72 4.81 -8.86 42.24
N TRP A 73 4.86 -8.91 43.56
CA TRP A 73 3.70 -8.69 44.44
C TRP A 73 4.16 -8.26 45.83
N THR A 74 3.21 -7.89 46.69
CA THR A 74 3.42 -7.61 48.11
C THR A 74 2.73 -8.67 48.95
N TRP A 75 3.47 -9.30 49.87
CA TRP A 75 2.88 -10.23 50.83
C TRP A 75 1.91 -9.52 51.78
N ALA A 76 0.86 -10.20 52.25
CA ALA A 76 -0.15 -9.58 53.12
C ALA A 76 0.32 -9.40 54.57
N SER A 77 1.30 -10.16 55.04
CA SER A 77 1.81 -10.23 56.42
C SER A 77 3.33 -10.50 56.40
N ASN A 78 3.85 -11.51 57.09
CA ASN A 78 5.30 -11.79 57.16
C ASN A 78 5.65 -13.10 56.44
N GLU A 79 4.93 -13.40 55.37
CA GLU A 79 5.14 -14.57 54.52
C GLU A 79 6.55 -14.56 53.91
N VAL A 80 7.09 -15.77 53.70
CA VAL A 80 8.42 -15.99 53.08
C VAL A 80 8.32 -17.04 51.99
N ILE A 81 9.30 -17.07 51.09
CA ILE A 81 9.40 -18.08 50.03
C ILE A 81 10.40 -19.13 50.48
N TRP A 82 9.94 -20.35 50.75
CA TRP A 82 10.83 -21.46 51.10
C TRP A 82 11.57 -22.02 49.89
N SER A 83 10.87 -22.17 48.77
CA SER A 83 11.43 -22.67 47.51
C SER A 83 10.55 -22.30 46.34
N VAL A 84 11.15 -22.25 45.15
CA VAL A 84 10.48 -22.05 43.87
C VAL A 84 11.00 -23.10 42.88
N LEU A 85 10.12 -23.70 42.08
CA LEU A 85 10.47 -24.59 40.97
C LEU A 85 9.91 -23.99 39.67
N GLY A 86 10.69 -24.05 38.60
CA GLY A 86 10.37 -23.46 37.29
C GLY A 86 10.71 -21.97 37.16
N ALA A 87 10.93 -21.28 38.28
CA ALA A 87 11.29 -19.87 38.34
C ALA A 87 12.22 -19.62 39.54
N GLN A 88 12.71 -18.38 39.69
CA GLN A 88 13.56 -17.99 40.80
C GLN A 88 13.25 -16.55 41.25
N ALA A 89 13.37 -16.31 42.56
CA ALA A 89 13.37 -14.95 43.09
C ALA A 89 14.68 -14.23 42.75
N THR A 90 14.59 -12.95 42.36
CA THR A 90 15.76 -12.14 41.99
C THR A 90 16.61 -11.71 43.19
N ASP A 91 16.01 -11.66 44.38
CA ASP A 91 16.66 -11.24 45.62
C ASP A 91 16.18 -12.09 46.81
N GLN A 92 17.13 -12.57 47.61
CA GLN A 92 16.86 -13.30 48.84
C GLN A 92 16.41 -12.37 49.97
N GLY A 93 16.85 -11.11 49.98
CA GLY A 93 16.60 -10.16 51.07
C GLY A 93 17.25 -10.58 52.40
N ASN A 94 16.85 -9.90 53.49
CA ASN A 94 17.40 -10.19 54.82
C ASN A 94 16.67 -11.35 55.51
N CYS A 95 17.20 -12.56 55.39
CA CYS A 95 16.71 -13.78 56.03
C CYS A 95 17.35 -14.11 57.39
N SER A 96 18.06 -13.17 58.03
CA SER A 96 18.86 -13.44 59.25
C SER A 96 18.05 -13.97 60.45
N ARG A 97 16.72 -13.84 60.44
CA ARG A 97 15.81 -14.37 61.47
C ARG A 97 15.67 -15.91 61.44
N PHE A 98 16.15 -16.57 60.39
CA PHE A 98 16.05 -18.01 60.21
C PHE A 98 17.41 -18.67 60.44
N HIS A 99 17.58 -19.37 61.56
CA HIS A 99 18.88 -19.92 62.00
C HIS A 99 19.22 -21.31 61.43
N ASN A 100 18.22 -22.15 61.14
CA ASN A 100 18.45 -23.55 60.72
C ASN A 100 18.28 -23.76 59.21
N ASN A 101 17.19 -23.28 58.63
CA ASN A 101 16.91 -23.34 57.20
C ASN A 101 16.65 -21.93 56.69
N THR A 102 17.49 -21.45 55.77
CA THR A 102 17.32 -20.12 55.15
C THR A 102 16.28 -20.20 54.02
N PRO A 103 15.21 -19.38 54.04
CA PRO A 103 14.27 -19.30 52.93
C PRO A 103 14.95 -18.87 51.62
N HIS A 104 14.36 -19.27 50.50
CA HIS A 104 14.73 -18.80 49.16
C HIS A 104 14.62 -17.27 49.04
N SER A 105 13.60 -16.66 49.65
CA SER A 105 13.49 -15.21 49.77
C SER A 105 12.65 -14.79 50.97
N CYS A 106 13.12 -13.76 51.69
CA CYS A 106 12.43 -13.10 52.79
C CYS A 106 11.97 -11.69 52.43
N MET A 107 12.00 -11.33 51.15
CA MET A 107 11.56 -10.03 50.66
C MET A 107 10.06 -9.86 50.87
N LYS A 108 9.65 -8.70 51.42
CA LYS A 108 8.24 -8.31 51.55
C LYS A 108 7.57 -8.11 50.19
N ASN A 109 8.34 -7.62 49.22
CA ASN A 109 7.95 -7.41 47.83
C ASN A 109 8.89 -8.21 46.91
N PRO A 110 8.72 -9.53 46.76
CA PRO A 110 9.60 -10.32 45.92
C PRO A 110 9.34 -10.06 44.42
N TYR A 111 10.37 -10.23 43.60
CA TYR A 111 10.27 -10.35 42.16
C TYR A 111 10.71 -11.74 41.72
N ILE A 112 9.91 -12.36 40.86
CA ILE A 112 10.14 -13.69 40.30
C ILE A 112 10.39 -13.58 38.80
N ILE A 113 11.42 -14.29 38.35
CA ILE A 113 11.75 -14.45 36.93
C ILE A 113 11.74 -15.93 36.57
N ASP A 114 11.33 -16.25 35.35
CA ASP A 114 11.37 -17.61 34.81
C ASP A 114 12.81 -18.11 34.68
N LEU A 115 12.99 -19.44 34.75
CA LEU A 115 14.29 -20.04 34.47
C LEU A 115 14.59 -20.00 32.96
N LEU A 116 15.87 -20.03 32.60
CA LEU A 116 16.29 -20.11 31.20
C LEU A 116 16.06 -21.52 30.63
N PRO A 117 15.94 -21.66 29.28
CA PRO A 117 15.93 -22.95 28.62
C PRO A 117 17.13 -23.81 29.03
N GLY A 118 16.91 -25.09 29.31
CA GLY A 118 17.95 -26.03 29.74
C GLY A 118 18.16 -26.15 31.25
N ALA A 119 17.26 -25.57 32.07
CA ALA A 119 17.28 -25.73 33.52
C ALA A 119 17.32 -27.22 33.96
N PRO A 120 17.96 -27.58 35.09
CA PRO A 120 18.00 -28.96 35.57
C PRO A 120 16.60 -29.58 35.76
N TYR A 121 16.43 -30.87 35.44
CA TYR A 121 15.11 -31.54 35.47
C TYR A 121 14.41 -31.45 36.83
N ASN A 122 15.16 -31.49 37.94
CA ASN A 122 14.63 -31.36 39.30
C ASN A 122 14.16 -29.94 39.66
N GLN A 123 14.47 -28.95 38.82
CA GLN A 123 14.03 -27.56 38.96
C GLN A 123 12.93 -27.18 37.97
N GLN A 124 12.50 -28.10 37.10
CA GLN A 124 11.48 -27.85 36.09
C GLN A 124 10.08 -28.16 36.61
N VAL A 125 9.10 -27.43 36.08
CA VAL A 125 7.67 -27.76 36.15
C VAL A 125 7.07 -27.72 34.75
N THR A 126 5.88 -28.28 34.57
CA THR A 126 5.18 -28.25 33.28
C THR A 126 5.00 -26.81 32.81
N SER A 127 5.33 -26.54 31.55
CA SER A 127 5.25 -25.22 30.92
C SER A 127 6.14 -24.15 31.56
N CYS A 128 7.29 -24.51 32.13
CA CYS A 128 8.28 -23.52 32.60
C CYS A 128 9.44 -23.29 31.62
N CYS A 129 10.33 -22.41 32.06
CA CYS A 129 11.75 -22.40 31.77
C CYS A 129 12.09 -21.95 30.35
N ARG A 130 11.41 -20.89 29.89
CA ARG A 130 11.59 -20.30 28.56
C ARG A 130 12.25 -18.93 28.64
N GLY A 131 12.87 -18.60 29.77
CA GLY A 131 13.43 -17.28 30.04
C GLY A 131 12.38 -16.18 30.04
N GLY A 132 11.13 -16.52 30.38
CA GLY A 132 10.03 -15.57 30.52
C GLY A 132 9.41 -15.13 29.20
N ILE A 133 9.79 -15.76 28.08
CA ILE A 133 9.19 -15.51 26.78
C ILE A 133 7.80 -16.16 26.74
N LEU A 134 6.78 -15.37 26.39
CA LEU A 134 5.41 -15.84 26.20
C LEU A 134 4.90 -15.46 24.81
N ALA A 135 4.54 -16.46 24.01
CA ALA A 135 3.92 -16.23 22.72
C ALA A 135 2.50 -15.68 22.88
N SER A 136 1.97 -15.07 21.82
CA SER A 136 0.56 -14.73 21.75
C SER A 136 -0.27 -16.02 21.56
N GLN A 137 -1.47 -16.04 22.14
CA GLN A 137 -2.40 -17.15 21.99
C GLN A 137 -2.81 -17.37 20.53
N GLY A 138 -2.85 -16.30 19.73
CA GLY A 138 -3.20 -16.39 18.32
C GLY A 138 -2.15 -17.11 17.47
N GLN A 139 -0.86 -16.91 17.77
CA GLN A 139 0.26 -17.54 17.05
C GLN A 139 0.57 -18.95 17.57
N ASP A 140 0.78 -19.10 18.88
CA ASP A 140 1.16 -20.37 19.50
C ASP A 140 0.59 -20.50 20.92
N ALA A 141 -0.60 -21.10 21.00
CA ALA A 141 -1.30 -21.32 22.27
C ALA A 141 -0.53 -22.22 23.24
N ALA A 142 0.33 -23.12 22.77
CA ALA A 142 1.13 -24.00 23.64
C ALA A 142 2.32 -23.24 24.28
N SER A 143 2.75 -22.16 23.65
CA SER A 143 3.80 -21.26 24.14
C SER A 143 3.28 -19.97 24.78
N ALA A 144 1.96 -19.82 24.86
CA ALA A 144 1.28 -18.73 25.54
C ALA A 144 1.11 -18.96 27.05
N VAL A 145 1.62 -20.08 27.58
CA VAL A 145 1.50 -20.44 29.00
C VAL A 145 2.89 -20.63 29.60
N SER A 146 3.11 -20.00 30.76
CA SER A 146 4.29 -20.16 31.60
C SER A 146 3.86 -20.48 33.02
N ALA A 147 4.54 -21.38 33.72
CA ALA A 147 4.15 -21.72 35.08
C ALA A 147 5.35 -22.00 36.00
N PHE A 148 5.16 -21.74 37.29
CA PHE A 148 6.12 -22.07 38.35
C PHE A 148 5.39 -22.50 39.62
N GLN A 149 6.04 -23.33 40.42
CA GLN A 149 5.54 -23.76 41.71
C GLN A 149 6.24 -22.98 42.82
N ILE A 150 5.49 -22.54 43.82
CA ILE A 150 6.02 -21.79 44.96
C ILE A 150 5.60 -22.43 46.28
N ASN A 151 6.55 -22.57 47.20
CA ASN A 151 6.30 -22.98 48.58
C ASN A 151 6.39 -21.75 49.49
N VAL A 152 5.25 -21.35 50.05
CA VAL A 152 5.10 -20.15 50.87
C VAL A 152 5.03 -20.53 52.34
N GLY A 153 5.93 -19.96 53.14
CA GLY A 153 5.99 -20.10 54.59
C GLY A 153 5.45 -18.88 55.33
N ASN A 154 5.29 -19.00 56.64
CA ASN A 154 4.65 -17.99 57.52
C ASN A 154 3.29 -17.50 57.00
N ALA A 155 2.52 -18.38 56.35
CA ALA A 155 1.21 -18.08 55.80
C ALA A 155 0.09 -18.79 56.58
N GLY A 156 -1.16 -18.41 56.31
CA GLY A 156 -2.33 -19.13 56.83
C GLY A 156 -2.37 -20.58 56.32
N LYS A 157 -2.93 -21.48 57.13
CA LYS A 157 -2.92 -22.94 56.92
C LYS A 157 -4.30 -23.52 56.61
N THR A 158 -5.30 -22.65 56.44
CA THR A 158 -6.69 -22.98 56.18
C THR A 158 -7.29 -21.93 55.25
N ASP A 159 -8.41 -22.27 54.62
CA ASP A 159 -9.14 -21.37 53.72
C ASP A 159 -9.53 -20.03 54.37
N SER A 160 -9.78 -20.03 55.68
CA SER A 160 -10.15 -18.83 56.44
C SER A 160 -8.96 -18.00 56.92
N THR A 161 -7.76 -18.57 56.99
CA THR A 161 -6.57 -17.90 57.55
C THR A 161 -5.61 -17.44 56.48
N VAL A 162 -5.63 -18.05 55.30
CA VAL A 162 -4.75 -17.68 54.20
C VAL A 162 -5.13 -16.30 53.66
N LYS A 163 -4.11 -15.46 53.44
CA LYS A 163 -4.29 -14.13 52.87
C LYS A 163 -3.69 -14.10 51.47
N MET A 164 -4.41 -13.45 50.58
CA MET A 164 -4.00 -13.26 49.20
C MET A 164 -2.91 -12.18 49.11
N PRO A 165 -1.88 -12.37 48.27
CA PRO A 165 -0.94 -11.32 47.94
C PRO A 165 -1.63 -10.10 47.34
N LYS A 166 -1.00 -8.94 47.49
CA LYS A 166 -1.55 -7.64 47.05
C LYS A 166 -0.58 -6.97 46.10
N ASN A 167 -1.04 -5.95 45.38
CA ASN A 167 -0.21 -5.07 44.54
C ASN A 167 0.66 -5.85 43.54
N PHE A 168 0.02 -6.67 42.71
CA PHE A 168 0.73 -7.38 41.66
C PHE A 168 1.28 -6.40 40.62
N THR A 169 2.54 -6.61 40.23
CA THR A 169 3.23 -5.85 39.19
C THR A 169 3.80 -6.81 38.17
N LEU A 170 3.51 -6.58 36.89
CA LEU A 170 4.09 -7.35 35.81
C LEU A 170 5.02 -6.44 35.00
N PHE A 171 6.32 -6.73 35.06
CA PHE A 171 7.29 -6.08 34.19
C PHE A 171 7.57 -6.97 32.99
N THR A 172 7.59 -6.36 31.82
CA THR A 172 7.90 -6.97 30.53
C THR A 172 8.93 -6.08 29.83
N PRO A 173 9.47 -6.46 28.67
CA PRO A 173 10.21 -5.51 27.86
C PRO A 173 9.28 -4.32 27.51
N GLY A 174 9.55 -3.16 28.11
CA GLY A 174 8.69 -1.96 28.07
C GLY A 174 7.77 -1.86 29.29
N SER A 175 7.45 -0.64 29.73
CA SER A 175 6.30 -0.43 30.62
C SER A 175 5.02 -0.70 29.85
N GLY A 176 3.86 -0.89 30.49
CA GLY A 176 2.59 -0.98 29.77
C GLY A 176 1.52 -1.83 30.43
N TYR A 177 1.91 -2.89 31.15
CA TYR A 177 0.94 -3.71 31.88
C TYR A 177 0.53 -3.09 33.21
N THR A 178 -0.77 -3.08 33.47
CA THR A 178 -1.35 -2.78 34.78
C THR A 178 -2.16 -3.97 35.23
N CYS A 179 -1.89 -4.48 36.44
CA CYS A 179 -2.57 -5.65 36.98
C CYS A 179 -3.71 -5.25 37.93
N SER A 180 -4.79 -6.03 37.89
CA SER A 180 -5.91 -5.91 38.81
C SER A 180 -5.50 -6.34 40.23
N SER A 181 -6.36 -6.05 41.20
CA SER A 181 -6.31 -6.79 42.46
C SER A 181 -6.68 -8.25 42.19
N ALA A 182 -6.09 -9.16 42.96
CA ALA A 182 -6.40 -10.57 42.87
C ALA A 182 -7.85 -10.84 43.33
N ALA A 183 -8.52 -11.77 42.65
CA ALA A 183 -9.90 -12.14 42.92
C ALA A 183 -10.02 -13.65 43.17
N ILE A 184 -10.90 -14.06 44.08
CA ILE A 184 -11.20 -15.47 44.32
C ILE A 184 -12.07 -15.98 43.16
N VAL A 185 -11.63 -17.06 42.52
CA VAL A 185 -12.35 -17.72 41.42
C VAL A 185 -12.68 -19.17 41.77
N PRO A 186 -13.63 -19.82 41.07
CA PRO A 186 -13.90 -21.23 41.25
C PRO A 186 -12.62 -22.08 41.15
N PRO A 187 -12.43 -23.08 42.03
CA PRO A 187 -11.17 -23.82 42.05
C PRO A 187 -10.84 -24.51 40.72
N THR A 188 -9.62 -24.29 40.26
CA THR A 188 -9.11 -24.84 38.99
C THR A 188 -8.85 -26.34 39.13
N PHE A 189 -8.90 -27.06 38.01
CA PHE A 189 -8.58 -28.48 37.95
C PHE A 189 -7.34 -28.68 37.07
N ALA A 190 -6.37 -29.43 37.57
CA ALA A 190 -5.20 -29.87 36.82
C ALA A 190 -5.33 -31.36 36.50
N LEU A 191 -4.90 -31.76 35.31
CA LEU A 191 -4.78 -33.15 34.90
C LEU A 191 -3.31 -33.58 35.00
N THR A 192 -3.05 -34.83 35.35
CA THR A 192 -1.71 -35.41 35.23
C THR A 192 -1.29 -35.47 33.76
N PRO A 193 0.03 -35.48 33.45
CA PRO A 193 0.52 -35.51 32.07
C PRO A 193 -0.02 -36.68 31.22
N ASP A 194 -0.37 -37.80 31.85
CA ASP A 194 -0.99 -38.97 31.21
C ASP A 194 -2.52 -38.85 31.03
N GLY A 195 -3.11 -37.74 31.48
CA GLY A 195 -4.54 -37.44 31.39
C GLY A 195 -5.44 -38.23 32.35
N ARG A 196 -4.88 -39.10 33.20
CA ARG A 196 -5.66 -40.10 33.95
C ARG A 196 -6.16 -39.62 35.32
N ARG A 197 -5.48 -38.68 35.94
CA ARG A 197 -5.82 -38.17 37.28
C ARG A 197 -6.14 -36.69 37.21
N LYS A 198 -7.27 -36.31 37.81
CA LYS A 198 -7.72 -34.93 37.97
C LYS A 198 -7.50 -34.50 39.42
N THR A 199 -6.71 -33.45 39.63
CA THR A 199 -6.48 -32.82 40.94
C THR A 199 -7.16 -31.47 40.98
N ARG A 200 -7.88 -31.19 42.07
CA ARG A 200 -8.57 -29.92 42.29
C ARG A 200 -7.70 -29.02 43.18
N ALA A 201 -7.53 -27.76 42.80
CA ALA A 201 -6.95 -26.76 43.70
C ALA A 201 -7.84 -26.56 44.93
N MET A 202 -7.25 -26.28 46.08
CA MET A 202 -8.02 -25.97 47.30
C MET A 202 -8.69 -24.60 47.13
N ILE A 203 -7.91 -23.61 46.71
CA ILE A 203 -8.34 -22.24 46.45
C ILE A 203 -7.62 -21.75 45.20
N SER A 204 -8.33 -20.99 44.37
CA SER A 204 -7.78 -20.38 43.17
C SER A 204 -8.00 -18.88 43.20
N TRP A 205 -6.92 -18.13 42.96
CA TRP A 205 -6.99 -16.69 42.74
C TRP A 205 -6.63 -16.37 41.30
N GLU A 206 -7.28 -15.36 40.74
CA GLU A 206 -7.02 -14.87 39.39
C GLU A 206 -6.66 -13.38 39.44
N ILE A 207 -5.65 -13.01 38.66
CA ILE A 207 -5.20 -11.65 38.43
C ILE A 207 -5.22 -11.41 36.93
N SER A 208 -5.79 -10.28 36.51
CA SER A 208 -5.80 -9.84 35.12
C SER A 208 -4.85 -8.66 34.94
N CYS A 209 -3.90 -8.77 34.03
CA CYS A 209 -3.01 -7.69 33.63
C CYS A 209 -3.32 -7.26 32.21
N THR A 210 -3.70 -5.99 32.03
CA THR A 210 -4.05 -5.40 30.73
C THR A 210 -2.95 -4.46 30.24
N TYR A 211 -2.74 -4.40 28.93
CA TYR A 211 -1.66 -3.63 28.31
C TYR A 211 -2.14 -2.28 27.77
N SER A 212 -1.63 -1.17 28.32
CA SER A 212 -1.90 0.17 27.80
C SER A 212 -0.76 0.65 26.92
N GLN A 213 -1.04 0.88 25.63
CA GLN A 213 -0.06 1.44 24.71
C GLN A 213 0.39 2.85 25.12
N MET A 214 -0.50 3.66 25.70
CA MET A 214 -0.15 5.02 26.16
C MET A 214 0.78 5.02 27.38
N LEU A 215 0.70 3.99 28.23
CA LEU A 215 1.64 3.82 29.36
C LEU A 215 2.95 3.19 28.92
N ALA A 216 2.94 2.49 27.78
CA ALA A 216 4.09 1.74 27.32
C ALA A 216 5.15 2.58 26.63
N SER A 217 4.73 3.47 25.74
CA SER A 217 5.63 4.41 25.07
C SER A 217 4.87 5.65 24.65
N ARG A 218 5.51 6.81 24.78
CA ARG A 218 4.99 8.07 24.22
C ARG A 218 5.09 8.11 22.69
N ASN A 219 6.05 7.36 22.13
CA ASN A 219 6.32 7.34 20.69
C ASN A 219 5.95 5.97 20.10
N PRO A 220 5.36 5.94 18.88
CA PRO A 220 5.17 4.71 18.13
C PRO A 220 6.47 3.94 17.92
N THR A 221 6.37 2.62 17.73
CA THR A 221 7.52 1.72 17.49
C THR A 221 7.64 1.28 16.03
N CYS A 222 6.65 1.61 15.20
CA CYS A 222 6.61 1.27 13.79
C CYS A 222 5.87 2.31 12.93
N CYS A 223 6.19 2.35 11.64
CA CYS A 223 5.51 3.19 10.66
C CYS A 223 5.18 2.40 9.39
N VAL A 224 4.28 2.95 8.58
CA VAL A 224 3.84 2.36 7.32
C VAL A 224 4.24 3.24 6.14
N SER A 225 4.70 2.62 5.05
CA SER A 225 4.86 3.26 3.75
C SER A 225 4.05 2.54 2.68
N LEU A 226 3.53 3.28 1.70
CA LEU A 226 2.57 2.79 0.72
C LEU A 226 3.06 3.03 -0.70
N SER A 227 2.77 2.10 -1.61
CA SER A 227 3.03 2.26 -3.03
C SER A 227 2.04 1.44 -3.87
N SER A 228 1.86 1.78 -5.14
CA SER A 228 1.04 0.99 -6.07
C SER A 228 1.65 0.94 -7.46
N PHE A 229 1.26 -0.06 -8.26
CA PHE A 229 1.63 -0.16 -9.67
C PHE A 229 1.11 1.00 -10.52
N TYR A 230 0.02 1.65 -10.08
CA TYR A 230 -0.67 2.71 -10.81
C TYR A 230 -0.30 4.11 -10.34
N SER A 231 0.68 4.27 -9.45
CA SER A 231 1.09 5.59 -8.95
C SER A 231 2.60 5.68 -8.82
N TYR A 232 3.16 6.82 -9.22
CA TYR A 232 4.61 7.01 -9.23
C TYR A 232 5.17 7.38 -7.85
N GLU A 233 4.33 7.88 -6.94
CA GLU A 233 4.71 8.29 -5.59
C GLU A 233 4.71 7.09 -4.64
N VAL A 234 5.82 6.93 -3.92
CA VAL A 234 5.84 6.10 -2.72
C VAL A 234 5.50 7.03 -1.57
N THR A 235 4.37 6.82 -0.93
CA THR A 235 4.03 7.52 0.32
C THR A 235 4.98 7.01 1.40
N PRO A 236 5.99 7.78 1.82
CA PRO A 236 6.95 7.29 2.80
C PRO A 236 6.31 7.29 4.20
N CYS A 237 7.01 6.71 5.17
CA CYS A 237 6.69 7.00 6.56
C CYS A 237 6.85 8.49 6.83
N SER A 238 5.93 9.08 7.59
CA SER A 238 6.02 10.47 8.04
C SER A 238 7.36 10.73 8.73
N ALA A 239 7.96 11.89 8.44
CA ALA A 239 9.16 12.32 9.16
C ALA A 239 8.88 12.35 10.66
N CYS A 240 9.84 11.88 11.46
CA CYS A 240 9.71 11.81 12.91
C CYS A 240 8.56 10.95 13.45
N ALA A 241 8.02 9.99 12.67
CA ALA A 241 6.90 9.15 13.10
C ALA A 241 7.10 8.48 14.47
N CYS A 242 8.34 8.08 14.79
CA CYS A 242 8.69 7.46 16.08
C CYS A 242 9.50 8.38 17.03
N GLY A 243 9.44 9.69 16.78
CA GLY A 243 10.04 10.74 17.62
C GLY A 243 11.47 11.13 17.23
N CYS A 244 11.67 12.42 16.95
CA CYS A 244 12.95 12.97 16.49
C CYS A 244 13.90 13.43 17.60
N GLU A 245 13.47 13.41 18.86
CA GLU A 245 14.33 13.68 20.02
C GLU A 245 15.52 12.69 20.09
N LYS A 246 15.42 11.54 19.41
CA LYS A 246 16.45 10.48 19.31
C LYS A 246 17.40 10.61 18.11
N ILE A 247 17.25 11.61 17.24
CA ILE A 247 18.10 11.77 16.03
C ILE A 247 19.59 11.86 16.37
N ASN A 248 19.94 12.51 17.49
CA ASN A 248 21.35 12.64 17.91
C ASN A 248 21.97 11.30 18.39
N ASN A 249 21.16 10.26 18.60
CA ASN A 249 21.59 8.97 19.14
C ASN A 249 21.43 7.80 18.16
N CYS A 250 21.04 8.04 16.91
CA CYS A 250 20.93 7.00 15.89
C CYS A 250 22.30 6.53 15.37
N ILE A 251 22.30 5.41 14.65
CA ILE A 251 23.51 4.74 14.18
C ILE A 251 23.57 4.75 12.64
N MET A 252 24.74 5.11 12.11
CA MET A 252 25.07 5.00 10.69
C MET A 252 25.72 3.64 10.41
N GLU A 253 25.60 3.09 9.21
CA GLU A 253 26.01 1.70 8.86
C GLU A 253 27.48 1.34 9.17
N ASN A 254 28.38 2.32 9.32
CA ASN A 254 29.81 2.11 9.60
C ASN A 254 30.24 2.48 11.04
N ASP A 255 29.30 2.54 11.98
CA ASP A 255 29.61 2.95 13.35
C ASP A 255 30.18 1.81 14.21
N SER A 256 31.27 2.08 14.94
CA SER A 256 31.89 1.14 15.88
C SER A 256 30.95 0.58 16.96
N ARG A 257 29.86 1.30 17.28
CA ARG A 257 28.85 0.89 18.27
C ARG A 257 28.08 -0.37 17.85
N ILE A 258 28.02 -0.68 16.55
CA ILE A 258 27.38 -1.90 16.00
C ILE A 258 28.07 -3.16 16.54
N GLN A 259 29.40 -3.16 16.65
CA GLN A 259 30.17 -4.31 17.16
C GLN A 259 30.09 -4.46 18.69
N SER A 260 29.72 -3.38 19.40
CA SER A 260 29.55 -3.37 20.87
C SER A 260 28.11 -3.64 21.32
N ALA A 261 27.17 -3.83 20.39
CA ALA A 261 25.78 -4.10 20.70
C ALA A 261 25.67 -5.40 21.52
N PRO A 262 25.19 -5.37 22.78
CA PRO A 262 25.07 -6.58 23.57
C PRO A 262 24.04 -7.51 22.93
N GLU A 263 24.39 -8.79 22.73
CA GLU A 263 23.43 -9.83 22.28
C GLU A 263 22.23 -9.98 23.23
N ASN A 264 22.31 -9.42 24.44
CA ASN A 264 21.27 -9.38 25.48
C ASN A 264 21.33 -8.05 26.27
N SER A 265 21.00 -6.89 25.67
CA SER A 265 20.82 -5.67 26.47
C SER A 265 19.50 -5.76 27.24
N THR A 266 19.60 -6.06 28.54
CA THR A 266 18.50 -6.31 29.49
C THR A 266 17.73 -5.06 29.95
N GLN A 267 17.95 -3.91 29.32
CA GLN A 267 17.24 -2.68 29.65
C GLN A 267 16.81 -2.00 28.36
N ILE A 268 15.50 -1.86 28.16
CA ILE A 268 14.93 -0.80 27.31
C ILE A 268 15.12 0.50 28.09
N ASN A 269 16.38 0.92 28.23
CA ASN A 269 16.70 2.32 28.46
C ASN A 269 16.80 2.97 27.09
N ASP A 270 16.50 4.27 27.04
CA ASP A 270 16.28 5.12 25.87
C ASP A 270 17.29 5.09 24.69
N ASN A 271 18.34 4.26 24.75
CA ASN A 271 19.39 4.11 23.75
C ASN A 271 19.17 2.88 22.85
N ALA A 272 17.98 2.75 22.24
CA ALA A 272 17.80 1.76 21.18
C ALA A 272 18.77 2.10 20.03
N LEU A 273 19.62 1.13 19.65
CA LEU A 273 20.59 1.24 18.56
C LEU A 273 19.85 1.19 17.21
N VAL A 274 19.15 2.26 16.86
CA VAL A 274 18.32 2.34 15.65
C VAL A 274 19.11 2.99 14.52
N GLN A 275 19.01 2.44 13.31
CA GLN A 275 19.58 3.01 12.10
C GLN A 275 18.99 4.41 11.84
N CYS A 276 19.85 5.38 11.50
CA CYS A 276 19.41 6.72 11.16
C CYS A 276 18.50 6.71 9.92
N THR A 277 17.24 7.07 10.09
CA THR A 277 16.27 7.29 9.01
C THR A 277 15.46 8.54 9.29
N HIS A 278 14.80 9.11 8.27
CA HIS A 278 13.99 10.32 8.46
C HIS A 278 12.76 10.09 9.36
N HIS A 279 12.29 8.85 9.48
CA HIS A 279 11.12 8.47 10.28
C HIS A 279 11.49 7.98 11.70
N MET A 280 12.76 7.61 11.93
CA MET A 280 13.29 7.16 13.23
C MET A 280 12.58 5.96 13.86
N CYS A 281 11.89 5.15 13.05
CA CYS A 281 11.15 3.99 13.54
C CYS A 281 12.00 2.71 13.50
N PRO A 282 12.03 1.92 14.59
CA PRO A 282 12.66 0.60 14.62
C PRO A 282 12.13 -0.36 13.57
N ILE A 283 10.84 -0.26 13.22
CA ILE A 283 10.18 -1.13 12.25
C ILE A 283 9.48 -0.29 11.19
N ARG A 284 9.59 -0.72 9.93
CA ARG A 284 8.77 -0.21 8.82
C ARG A 284 8.01 -1.35 8.17
N VAL A 285 6.72 -1.15 7.96
CA VAL A 285 5.89 -2.04 7.13
C VAL A 285 5.62 -1.33 5.80
N HIS A 286 6.10 -1.90 4.70
CA HIS A 286 5.81 -1.43 3.36
C HIS A 286 4.67 -2.23 2.75
N TRP A 287 3.61 -1.54 2.31
CA TRP A 287 2.46 -2.14 1.62
C TRP A 287 2.46 -1.69 0.15
N HIS A 288 2.67 -2.65 -0.75
CA HIS A 288 2.73 -2.40 -2.18
C HIS A 288 1.59 -3.11 -2.91
N VAL A 289 0.74 -2.36 -3.61
CA VAL A 289 -0.28 -2.91 -4.51
C VAL A 289 0.41 -3.25 -5.83
N LYS A 290 0.65 -4.54 -6.08
CA LYS A 290 1.54 -5.03 -7.14
C LYS A 290 0.84 -5.17 -8.49
N THR A 291 -0.35 -5.75 -8.51
CA THR A 291 -1.05 -6.07 -9.77
C THR A 291 -2.55 -6.20 -9.53
N ASN A 292 -3.33 -5.88 -10.57
CA ASN A 292 -4.79 -5.96 -10.57
C ASN A 292 -5.27 -6.81 -11.75
N TYR A 293 -5.81 -8.00 -11.49
CA TYR A 293 -6.36 -8.93 -12.49
C TYR A 293 -7.89 -8.86 -12.51
N ASP A 294 -8.58 -9.49 -13.46
CA ASP A 294 -10.05 -9.44 -13.54
C ASP A 294 -10.77 -9.87 -12.26
N LYS A 295 -10.37 -11.00 -11.68
CA LYS A 295 -10.98 -11.60 -10.48
C LYS A 295 -10.18 -11.40 -9.20
N TYR A 296 -8.89 -11.13 -9.32
CA TYR A 296 -7.96 -11.11 -8.19
C TYR A 296 -7.13 -9.83 -8.19
N TRP A 297 -6.57 -9.49 -7.05
CA TRP A 297 -5.54 -8.47 -6.95
C TRP A 297 -4.46 -8.90 -5.97
N ARG A 298 -3.26 -8.38 -6.19
CA ARG A 298 -2.04 -8.84 -5.51
C ARG A 298 -1.40 -7.70 -4.73
N VAL A 299 -1.01 -8.00 -3.50
CA VAL A 299 -0.29 -7.10 -2.61
C VAL A 299 1.02 -7.77 -2.20
N LYS A 300 2.10 -6.99 -2.13
CA LYS A 300 3.36 -7.38 -1.48
C LYS A 300 3.49 -6.62 -0.18
N ILE A 301 3.68 -7.34 0.93
CA ILE A 301 4.00 -6.77 2.24
C ILE A 301 5.48 -7.02 2.50
N SER A 302 6.21 -5.99 2.90
CA SER A 302 7.61 -6.10 3.35
C SER A 302 7.77 -5.47 4.72
N ILE A 303 8.38 -6.18 5.67
CA ILE A 303 8.68 -5.68 7.02
C ILE A 303 10.18 -5.51 7.10
N THR A 304 10.65 -4.31 7.44
CA THR A 304 12.07 -3.98 7.59
C THR A 304 12.35 -3.63 9.05
N ASN A 305 13.39 -4.24 9.60
CA ASN A 305 13.94 -3.96 10.92
C ASN A 305 15.13 -3.01 10.81
N PHE A 306 15.05 -1.89 11.50
CA PHE A 306 16.09 -0.87 11.61
C PHE A 306 16.75 -0.87 12.99
N ASN A 307 16.43 -1.83 13.85
CA ASN A 307 17.00 -1.96 15.19
C ASN A 307 18.17 -2.95 15.18
N TYR A 308 19.39 -2.46 15.48
CA TYR A 308 20.59 -3.29 15.64
C TYR A 308 20.61 -4.09 16.95
N GLY A 309 19.78 -3.72 17.93
CA GLY A 309 19.72 -4.38 19.23
C GLY A 309 18.59 -5.41 19.37
N ALA A 310 17.80 -5.65 18.32
CA ALA A 310 16.61 -6.50 18.41
C ALA A 310 16.49 -7.50 17.25
N LYS A 311 16.30 -8.77 17.61
CA LYS A 311 15.95 -9.87 16.70
C LYS A 311 14.58 -10.40 17.06
N TYR A 312 13.64 -10.41 16.12
CA TYR A 312 12.26 -10.83 16.39
C TYR A 312 12.03 -12.26 15.89
N LYS A 313 12.03 -13.24 16.82
CA LYS A 313 11.82 -14.67 16.51
C LYS A 313 10.35 -15.11 16.44
N GLN A 314 9.44 -14.32 17.01
CA GLN A 314 8.00 -14.60 17.07
C GLN A 314 7.22 -13.34 16.72
N TRP A 315 7.60 -12.73 15.59
CA TRP A 315 6.94 -11.50 15.17
C TRP A 315 5.53 -11.78 14.65
N THR A 316 4.64 -10.83 14.87
CA THR A 316 3.29 -10.79 14.32
C THR A 316 3.04 -9.45 13.64
N LEU A 317 2.24 -9.50 12.58
CA LEU A 317 1.71 -8.34 11.87
C LEU A 317 0.20 -8.49 11.80
N VAL A 318 -0.55 -7.49 12.21
CA VAL A 318 -2.01 -7.45 12.02
C VAL A 318 -2.35 -6.32 11.07
N ALA A 319 -3.23 -6.59 10.11
CA ALA A 319 -3.73 -5.57 9.19
C ALA A 319 -5.25 -5.60 9.14
N GLN A 320 -5.85 -4.41 9.08
CA GLN A 320 -7.29 -4.23 8.90
C GLN A 320 -7.59 -3.73 7.49
N HIS A 321 -8.44 -4.45 6.77
CA HIS A 321 -8.87 -4.12 5.40
C HIS A 321 -10.21 -4.83 5.08
N PRO A 322 -11.20 -4.14 4.47
CA PRO A 322 -12.52 -4.70 4.17
C PRO A 322 -12.51 -6.00 3.35
N ASN A 323 -11.44 -6.24 2.59
CA ASN A 323 -11.29 -7.41 1.71
C ASN A 323 -10.57 -8.60 2.36
N PHE A 324 -10.23 -8.57 3.65
CA PHE A 324 -9.68 -9.75 4.35
C PHE A 324 -10.68 -10.91 4.46
N LYS A 325 -11.97 -10.66 4.26
CA LYS A 325 -12.99 -11.70 4.07
C LYS A 325 -12.78 -12.55 2.81
N ASN A 326 -12.02 -12.06 1.83
CA ASN A 326 -11.81 -12.66 0.51
C ASN A 326 -10.32 -12.94 0.23
N VAL A 327 -9.56 -13.40 1.23
CA VAL A 327 -8.17 -13.82 1.02
C VAL A 327 -8.15 -15.14 0.25
N ALA A 328 -7.54 -15.13 -0.93
CA ALA A 328 -7.36 -16.33 -1.74
C ALA A 328 -6.08 -17.08 -1.37
N GLN A 329 -4.97 -16.35 -1.16
CA GLN A 329 -3.68 -16.97 -0.86
C GLN A 329 -2.76 -16.02 -0.08
N VAL A 330 -1.94 -16.59 0.81
CA VAL A 330 -0.85 -15.91 1.51
C VAL A 330 0.43 -16.71 1.30
N HIS A 331 1.47 -16.08 0.76
CA HIS A 331 2.75 -16.74 0.49
C HIS A 331 3.78 -16.48 1.59
N ARG A 332 4.50 -17.51 2.03
CA ARG A 332 5.67 -17.43 2.94
C ARG A 332 5.41 -16.87 4.37
N PHE A 333 4.23 -16.33 4.67
CA PHE A 333 3.79 -15.97 6.02
C PHE A 333 2.68 -16.92 6.48
N GLY A 334 2.59 -17.14 7.79
CA GLY A 334 1.45 -17.79 8.42
C GLY A 334 0.30 -16.79 8.43
N TYR A 335 -0.92 -17.27 8.24
CA TYR A 335 -2.11 -16.43 8.19
C TYR A 335 -3.19 -16.97 9.11
N LYS A 336 -3.83 -16.09 9.87
CA LYS A 336 -4.99 -16.40 10.70
C LYS A 336 -5.97 -15.22 10.65
N PRO A 337 -7.22 -15.41 10.23
CA PRO A 337 -8.23 -14.36 10.36
C PRO A 337 -8.54 -14.11 11.83
N LEU A 338 -8.71 -12.84 12.21
CA LEU A 338 -9.16 -12.45 13.56
C LEU A 338 -10.56 -11.87 13.45
N ASN A 339 -11.53 -12.52 14.07
CA ASN A 339 -12.93 -12.08 14.05
C ASN A 339 -13.39 -11.81 15.49
N PRO A 340 -12.94 -10.70 16.12
CA PRO A 340 -13.31 -10.37 17.49
C PRO A 340 -14.81 -10.06 17.61
N TYR A 341 -15.45 -9.63 16.52
CA TYR A 341 -16.88 -9.37 16.44
C TYR A 341 -17.54 -10.28 15.38
N PRO A 342 -18.73 -10.85 15.65
CA PRO A 342 -19.43 -11.74 14.70
C PRO A 342 -19.79 -11.07 13.35
N SER A 343 -19.80 -9.74 13.30
CA SER A 343 -20.23 -8.94 12.14
C SER A 343 -19.08 -8.47 11.25
N THR A 344 -17.81 -8.66 11.63
CA THR A 344 -16.65 -8.09 10.92
C THR A 344 -15.56 -9.14 10.71
N ASN A 345 -15.29 -9.46 9.43
CA ASN A 345 -14.18 -10.32 9.00
C ASN A 345 -13.15 -9.52 8.19
N ASP A 346 -12.74 -8.36 8.72
CA ASP A 346 -11.89 -7.39 8.04
C ASP A 346 -10.47 -7.33 8.63
N ILE A 347 -10.04 -8.33 9.40
CA ILE A 347 -8.75 -8.35 10.09
C ILE A 347 -7.99 -9.64 9.77
N GLY A 348 -6.74 -9.49 9.32
CA GLY A 348 -5.80 -10.58 9.09
C GLY A 348 -4.58 -10.49 10.01
N MET A 349 -4.24 -11.58 10.69
CA MET A 349 -2.98 -11.73 11.43
C MET A 349 -1.99 -12.57 10.62
N PHE A 350 -0.76 -12.08 10.54
CA PHE A 350 0.37 -12.70 9.89
C PHE A 350 1.51 -12.95 10.87
N TYR A 351 2.27 -14.01 10.64
CA TYR A 351 3.40 -14.37 11.50
C TYR A 351 4.44 -15.21 10.75
N GLY A 352 5.65 -15.28 11.29
CA GLY A 352 6.73 -16.12 10.76
C GLY A 352 6.39 -17.62 10.84
N VAL A 353 6.69 -18.37 9.79
CA VAL A 353 6.45 -19.83 9.71
C VAL A 353 7.78 -20.56 9.82
N LYS A 354 7.86 -21.51 10.76
CA LYS A 354 9.00 -22.44 10.88
C LYS A 354 9.22 -23.13 9.53
N HIS A 355 10.46 -23.18 9.05
CA HIS A 355 10.89 -23.71 7.73
C HIS A 355 10.98 -22.73 6.54
N TYR A 356 10.54 -21.47 6.69
CA TYR A 356 10.80 -20.42 5.69
C TYR A 356 11.83 -19.41 6.21
N GLN A 357 12.54 -18.71 5.30
CA GLN A 357 13.51 -17.64 5.63
C GLN A 357 12.89 -16.46 6.42
N ASN A 358 11.56 -16.43 6.60
CA ASN A 358 10.82 -15.41 7.32
C ASN A 358 10.54 -15.76 8.80
N GLU A 359 11.07 -16.88 9.32
CA GLU A 359 10.87 -17.29 10.72
C GLU A 359 11.36 -16.22 11.71
N ILE A 360 12.52 -15.62 11.41
CA ILE A 360 13.15 -14.61 12.27
C ILE A 360 13.34 -13.34 11.45
N LEU A 361 12.83 -12.23 11.96
CA LEU A 361 13.20 -10.91 11.46
C LEU A 361 14.50 -10.50 12.16
N LEU A 362 15.60 -10.59 11.42
CA LEU A 362 16.94 -10.28 11.89
C LEU A 362 17.11 -8.77 12.13
N GLU A 363 18.23 -8.42 12.75
CA GLU A 363 18.61 -7.03 13.05
C GLU A 363 18.85 -6.20 11.79
N ALA A 364 19.04 -4.89 11.95
CA ALA A 364 19.26 -3.98 10.83
C ALA A 364 20.45 -4.40 9.94
N GLY A 365 20.27 -4.31 8.62
CA GLY A 365 21.23 -4.75 7.61
C GLY A 365 20.55 -5.35 6.37
N SER A 366 21.33 -5.96 5.48
CA SER A 366 20.85 -6.59 4.24
C SER A 366 19.79 -7.66 4.47
N ASP A 367 19.90 -8.39 5.57
CA ASP A 367 18.99 -9.50 5.94
C ASP A 367 17.92 -9.08 6.96
N GLY A 368 17.86 -7.79 7.32
CA GLY A 368 16.90 -7.21 8.26
C GLY A 368 15.51 -7.01 7.67
N ASN A 369 15.10 -7.82 6.70
CA ASN A 369 13.79 -7.70 6.06
C ASN A 369 13.14 -9.07 5.82
N VAL A 370 11.81 -9.09 5.93
CA VAL A 370 10.98 -10.24 5.54
C VAL A 370 9.85 -9.75 4.64
N HIS A 371 9.44 -10.57 3.68
CA HIS A 371 8.37 -10.18 2.77
C HIS A 371 7.45 -11.35 2.39
N SER A 372 6.24 -11.01 1.96
CA SER A 372 5.17 -11.92 1.57
C SER A 372 4.32 -11.31 0.48
N GLU A 373 3.69 -12.18 -0.32
CA GLU A 373 2.66 -11.79 -1.27
C GLU A 373 1.29 -12.31 -0.82
N LEU A 374 0.29 -11.44 -0.93
CA LEU A 374 -1.11 -11.72 -0.67
C LEU A 374 -1.86 -11.68 -1.99
N ILE A 375 -2.75 -12.65 -2.19
CA ILE A 375 -3.70 -12.66 -3.29
C ILE A 375 -5.09 -12.58 -2.70
N PHE A 376 -5.85 -11.60 -3.14
CA PHE A 376 -7.22 -11.39 -2.74
C PHE A 376 -8.15 -11.63 -3.92
N GLU A 377 -9.28 -12.29 -3.68
CA GLU A 377 -10.40 -12.26 -4.60
C GLU A 377 -11.11 -10.90 -4.50
N LYS A 378 -11.56 -10.37 -5.64
CA LYS A 378 -12.27 -9.10 -5.69
C LYS A 378 -13.71 -9.28 -5.25
N ASP A 379 -14.10 -8.49 -4.27
CA ASP A 379 -15.52 -8.25 -4.01
C ASP A 379 -16.07 -7.29 -5.08
N LYS A 380 -16.96 -7.77 -5.93
CA LYS A 380 -17.51 -6.98 -7.04
C LYS A 380 -18.31 -5.75 -6.58
N GLU A 381 -18.83 -5.77 -5.35
CA GLU A 381 -19.67 -4.68 -4.82
C GLU A 381 -18.83 -3.52 -4.26
N ILE A 382 -17.66 -3.82 -3.68
CA ILE A 382 -16.88 -2.84 -2.91
C ILE A 382 -15.46 -2.60 -3.45
N PHE A 383 -14.93 -3.46 -4.33
CA PHE A 383 -13.56 -3.30 -4.83
C PHE A 383 -13.43 -2.05 -5.72
N THR A 384 -12.47 -1.19 -5.38
CA THR A 384 -12.10 -0.02 -6.19
C THR A 384 -10.62 0.33 -6.02
N LEU A 385 -10.05 0.99 -7.02
CA LEU A 385 -8.71 1.60 -6.94
C LEU A 385 -8.78 3.07 -6.49
N ASN A 386 -9.99 3.61 -6.34
CA ASN A 386 -10.21 5.01 -5.99
C ASN A 386 -9.95 5.26 -4.50
N GLN A 387 -9.54 6.49 -4.18
CA GLN A 387 -9.43 7.01 -2.81
C GLN A 387 -8.60 6.12 -1.88
N GLY A 388 -7.62 5.40 -2.44
CA GLY A 388 -6.72 4.56 -1.66
C GLY A 388 -7.38 3.33 -1.01
N TRP A 389 -8.51 2.87 -1.54
CA TRP A 389 -9.25 1.73 -0.97
C TRP A 389 -8.41 0.46 -0.82
N THR A 390 -7.46 0.20 -1.72
CA THR A 390 -6.57 -0.97 -1.72
C THR A 390 -5.52 -0.99 -0.60
N PHE A 391 -5.45 0.08 0.21
CA PHE A 391 -4.51 0.23 1.31
C PHE A 391 -5.17 -0.10 2.65
N PRO A 392 -4.40 -0.65 3.61
CA PRO A 392 -4.95 -1.04 4.90
C PRO A 392 -5.38 0.19 5.70
N ARG A 393 -6.40 0.01 6.53
CA ARG A 393 -6.90 1.05 7.43
C ARG A 393 -6.01 1.20 8.66
N LYS A 394 -5.52 0.07 9.17
CA LYS A 394 -4.64 -0.01 10.34
C LYS A 394 -3.65 -1.15 10.17
N ILE A 395 -2.47 -0.97 10.73
CA ILE A 395 -1.43 -2.00 10.85
C ILE A 395 -0.90 -2.00 12.29
N TYR A 396 -0.70 -3.20 12.84
CA TYR A 396 -0.05 -3.41 14.12
C TYR A 396 1.14 -4.35 13.96
N PHE A 397 2.24 -4.07 14.63
CA PHE A 397 3.41 -4.96 14.68
C PHE A 397 3.69 -5.37 16.13
N ASN A 398 3.73 -6.67 16.41
CA ASN A 398 3.84 -7.22 17.78
C ASN A 398 2.84 -6.63 18.79
N GLY A 399 1.68 -6.21 18.27
CA GLY A 399 0.60 -5.58 19.02
C GLY A 399 0.66 -4.07 19.13
N ASP A 400 1.75 -3.40 18.73
CA ASP A 400 1.80 -1.94 18.72
C ASP A 400 1.24 -1.38 17.41
N GLU A 401 0.32 -0.41 17.51
CA GLU A 401 -0.22 0.31 16.35
C GLU A 401 0.88 1.10 15.63
N CYS A 402 1.02 0.87 14.31
CA CYS A 402 1.96 1.59 13.48
C CYS A 402 1.37 2.91 12.98
N THR A 403 2.21 3.93 12.86
CA THR A 403 1.80 5.21 12.26
C THR A 403 1.53 5.03 10.78
N MET A 404 0.25 5.19 10.39
CA MET A 404 -0.18 5.25 9.00
C MET A 404 0.08 6.65 8.41
N PRO A 405 0.43 6.77 7.11
CA PRO A 405 0.37 8.04 6.40
C PRO A 405 -1.04 8.64 6.40
N LEU A 406 -1.16 9.94 6.15
CA LEU A 406 -2.47 10.58 6.01
C LEU A 406 -3.18 10.05 4.75
N PRO A 407 -4.50 9.75 4.79
CA PRO A 407 -5.24 9.23 3.64
C PRO A 407 -5.08 10.06 2.36
N ASP A 408 -4.96 11.39 2.49
CA ASP A 408 -4.79 12.29 1.34
C ASP A 408 -3.46 12.11 0.60
N SER A 409 -2.46 11.54 1.26
CA SER A 409 -1.14 11.24 0.71
C SER A 409 -1.04 9.85 0.08
N TYR A 410 -2.13 9.06 0.08
CA TYR A 410 -2.11 7.72 -0.49
C TYR A 410 -1.89 7.78 -2.00
N PRO A 411 -1.20 6.78 -2.60
CA PRO A 411 -0.95 6.78 -4.03
C PRO A 411 -2.26 6.80 -4.84
N LYS A 412 -2.40 7.80 -5.73
CA LYS A 412 -3.59 8.04 -6.58
C LYS A 412 -3.29 7.75 -8.05
N LEU A 413 -4.35 7.49 -8.81
CA LEU A 413 -4.27 7.34 -10.27
C LEU A 413 -3.75 8.65 -10.91
N PRO A 414 -2.80 8.59 -11.87
CA PRO A 414 -2.24 9.77 -12.52
C PRO A 414 -3.31 10.53 -13.30
N LYS A 415 -3.22 11.87 -13.29
CA LYS A 415 -4.04 12.78 -14.09
C LYS A 415 -3.16 13.40 -15.18
N SER A 416 -3.41 13.13 -16.46
CA SER A 416 -2.63 13.76 -17.56
C SER A 416 -3.34 15.02 -18.07
N LYS A 417 -3.53 16.01 -17.20
CA LYS A 417 -4.24 17.26 -17.51
C LYS A 417 -3.50 18.14 -18.53
N HIS A 418 -2.16 18.06 -18.58
CA HIS A 418 -1.32 19.00 -19.34
C HIS A 418 -1.45 18.90 -20.87
N LEU A 419 -1.38 17.70 -21.45
CA LEU A 419 -1.53 17.49 -22.91
C LEU A 419 -2.93 17.91 -23.43
N MET A 420 -3.96 17.73 -22.60
CA MET A 420 -5.32 18.15 -22.89
C MET A 420 -5.52 19.66 -22.86
N LEU A 421 -4.78 20.38 -22.00
CA LEU A 421 -4.81 21.84 -21.98
C LEU A 421 -4.27 22.43 -23.28
N GLN A 422 -3.29 21.78 -23.93
CA GLN A 422 -2.69 22.29 -25.15
C GLN A 422 -3.62 22.24 -26.36
N SER A 423 -4.48 21.21 -26.48
CA SER A 423 -5.47 21.12 -27.55
C SER A 423 -6.74 21.95 -27.29
N ARG A 424 -6.84 22.59 -26.12
CA ARG A 424 -8.08 23.22 -25.65
C ARG A 424 -8.52 24.37 -26.54
N GLU A 425 -7.61 25.26 -26.96
CA GLU A 425 -7.97 26.41 -27.78
C GLU A 425 -8.50 25.99 -29.15
N VAL A 426 -7.80 25.07 -29.83
CA VAL A 426 -8.24 24.50 -31.12
C VAL A 426 -9.59 23.80 -30.97
N LEU A 427 -9.78 23.03 -29.90
CA LEU A 427 -11.03 22.35 -29.60
C LEU A 427 -12.18 23.35 -29.40
N GLU A 428 -11.96 24.36 -28.55
CA GLU A 428 -12.92 25.41 -28.27
C GLU A 428 -13.37 26.14 -29.54
N ASP A 429 -12.41 26.56 -30.36
CA ASP A 429 -12.71 27.31 -31.57
C ASP A 429 -13.37 26.45 -32.63
N THR A 430 -12.97 25.18 -32.75
CA THR A 430 -13.62 24.21 -33.66
C THR A 430 -15.09 24.00 -33.29
N ILE A 431 -15.40 23.85 -31.99
CA ILE A 431 -16.78 23.68 -31.51
C ILE A 431 -17.58 24.98 -31.66
N LYS A 432 -16.99 26.14 -31.34
CA LYS A 432 -17.62 27.46 -31.58
C LYS A 432 -17.98 27.65 -33.06
N ASN A 433 -17.06 27.28 -33.96
CA ASN A 433 -17.25 27.37 -35.40
C ASN A 433 -18.32 26.39 -35.89
N TYR A 434 -18.35 25.15 -35.37
CA TYR A 434 -19.41 24.20 -35.68
C TYR A 434 -20.79 24.71 -35.23
N GLY A 435 -20.88 25.22 -34.00
CA GLY A 435 -22.09 25.81 -33.41
C GLY A 435 -22.51 27.15 -34.03
N THR A 436 -21.90 27.59 -35.14
CA THR A 436 -22.33 28.79 -35.89
C THR A 436 -23.81 28.77 -36.24
N HIS A 437 -24.30 27.61 -36.68
CA HIS A 437 -25.66 27.38 -37.15
C HIS A 437 -26.55 26.62 -36.13
N GLY A 438 -26.09 26.52 -34.88
CA GLY A 438 -26.75 25.73 -33.83
C GLY A 438 -26.28 24.27 -33.78
N PHE A 439 -26.69 23.58 -32.71
CA PHE A 439 -26.38 22.16 -32.49
C PHE A 439 -27.61 21.28 -32.73
N PRO A 440 -27.42 20.00 -33.11
CA PRO A 440 -28.52 19.06 -33.23
C PRO A 440 -29.14 18.75 -31.85
N GLU A 441 -30.34 18.18 -31.86
CA GLU A 441 -31.03 17.72 -30.64
C GLU A 441 -30.22 16.67 -29.89
N CYS A 442 -29.65 15.70 -30.62
CA CYS A 442 -28.71 14.70 -30.10
C CYS A 442 -27.32 14.93 -30.71
N PHE A 443 -26.39 15.43 -29.91
CA PHE A 443 -25.02 15.70 -30.37
C PHE A 443 -24.13 14.47 -30.12
N LYS A 444 -23.66 13.86 -31.22
CA LYS A 444 -22.94 12.58 -31.22
C LYS A 444 -21.44 12.79 -31.37
N LEU A 445 -20.70 12.35 -30.35
CA LEU A 445 -19.27 12.54 -30.17
C LEU A 445 -18.56 11.18 -30.16
N ALA A 446 -17.37 11.09 -30.74
CA ALA A 446 -16.49 9.94 -30.57
C ALA A 446 -15.11 10.37 -30.10
N ASP A 447 -14.56 9.68 -29.09
CA ASP A 447 -13.17 9.78 -28.64
C ASP A 447 -12.43 8.50 -29.06
N LEU A 448 -11.47 8.63 -29.97
CA LEU A 448 -10.76 7.49 -30.58
C LEU A 448 -9.38 7.32 -29.95
N GLY A 449 -9.17 6.16 -29.32
CA GLY A 449 -8.01 5.90 -28.46
C GLY A 449 -8.21 6.52 -27.08
N CYS A 450 -9.31 6.15 -26.41
CA CYS A 450 -9.75 6.76 -25.16
C CYS A 450 -9.00 6.26 -23.92
N SER A 451 -8.27 5.14 -24.01
CA SER A 451 -7.58 4.48 -22.89
C SER A 451 -8.54 4.09 -21.75
N SER A 452 -8.06 4.04 -20.51
CA SER A 452 -8.81 3.53 -19.34
C SER A 452 -8.89 4.51 -18.16
N GLY A 453 -8.34 5.73 -18.32
CA GLY A 453 -8.15 6.70 -17.25
C GLY A 453 -9.18 7.84 -17.21
N PRO A 454 -9.08 8.77 -16.23
CA PRO A 454 -9.98 9.92 -16.11
C PRO A 454 -9.89 10.92 -17.27
N ASN A 455 -8.85 10.84 -18.10
CA ASN A 455 -8.62 11.78 -19.19
C ASN A 455 -9.80 11.79 -20.19
N SER A 456 -10.32 10.64 -20.59
CA SER A 456 -11.43 10.56 -21.55
C SER A 456 -12.69 11.28 -21.02
N PHE A 457 -12.97 11.18 -19.72
CA PHE A 457 -14.09 11.90 -19.10
C PHE A 457 -13.85 13.42 -18.98
N LEU A 458 -12.62 13.84 -18.68
CA LEU A 458 -12.24 15.26 -18.67
C LEU A 458 -12.43 15.92 -20.05
N PHE A 459 -12.20 15.16 -21.12
CA PHE A 459 -12.43 15.64 -22.49
C PHE A 459 -13.92 15.89 -22.73
N ILE A 460 -14.75 14.92 -22.37
CA ILE A 460 -16.20 14.99 -22.56
C ILE A 460 -16.79 16.17 -21.77
N THR A 461 -16.41 16.36 -20.50
CA THR A 461 -16.85 17.52 -19.71
C THR A 461 -16.48 18.82 -20.40
N THR A 462 -15.27 18.91 -20.94
CA THR A 462 -14.79 20.11 -21.63
C THR A 462 -15.62 20.41 -22.87
N ILE A 463 -15.92 19.42 -23.72
CA ILE A 463 -16.81 19.63 -24.88
C ILE A 463 -18.19 20.12 -24.45
N VAL A 464 -18.80 19.43 -23.47
CA VAL A 464 -20.15 19.75 -23.00
C VAL A 464 -20.20 21.19 -22.50
N ASP A 465 -19.22 21.62 -21.69
CA ASP A 465 -19.10 22.99 -21.19
C ASP A 465 -19.01 24.02 -22.32
N ILE A 466 -18.18 23.75 -23.34
CA ILE A 466 -18.01 24.65 -24.49
C ILE A 466 -19.32 24.77 -25.28
N VAL A 467 -20.00 23.66 -25.54
CA VAL A 467 -21.30 23.65 -26.25
C VAL A 467 -22.33 24.47 -25.48
N HIS A 468 -22.43 24.27 -24.16
CA HIS A 468 -23.33 25.06 -23.32
C HIS A 468 -23.01 26.55 -23.36
N ALA A 469 -21.74 26.93 -23.22
CA ALA A 469 -21.31 28.32 -23.27
C ALA A 469 -21.63 28.98 -24.62
N VAL A 470 -21.43 28.25 -25.73
CA VAL A 470 -21.79 28.72 -27.08
C VAL A 470 -23.29 28.94 -27.22
N CYS A 471 -24.10 27.99 -26.78
CA CYS A 471 -25.57 28.09 -26.85
C CYS A 471 -26.10 29.23 -25.98
N GLN A 472 -25.59 29.38 -24.76
CA GLN A 472 -25.96 30.45 -23.85
C GLN A 472 -25.65 31.83 -24.43
N LYS A 473 -24.43 32.01 -24.97
CA LYS A 473 -24.00 33.29 -25.58
C LYS A 473 -24.86 33.69 -26.79
N LYS A 474 -25.37 32.70 -27.53
CA LYS A 474 -26.20 32.92 -28.73
C LYS A 474 -27.70 32.94 -28.45
N ASN A 475 -28.12 32.68 -27.22
CA ASN A 475 -29.52 32.46 -26.87
C ASN A 475 -30.18 31.37 -27.75
N SER A 476 -29.42 30.32 -28.07
CA SER A 476 -29.89 29.18 -28.87
C SER A 476 -30.17 27.96 -27.99
N LYS A 477 -31.03 27.06 -28.47
CA LYS A 477 -31.33 25.79 -27.77
C LYS A 477 -30.04 24.97 -27.63
N THR A 478 -29.78 24.46 -26.43
CA THR A 478 -28.74 23.45 -26.16
C THR A 478 -29.20 22.08 -26.69
N PRO A 479 -28.28 21.17 -27.04
CA PRO A 479 -28.64 19.77 -27.26
C PRO A 479 -29.41 19.22 -26.04
N ASP A 480 -30.43 18.42 -26.31
CA ASP A 480 -31.18 17.74 -25.25
C ASP A 480 -30.44 16.45 -24.82
N GLU A 481 -29.64 15.88 -25.73
CA GLU A 481 -28.86 14.66 -25.49
C GLU A 481 -27.45 14.77 -26.06
N PHE A 482 -26.49 14.21 -25.33
CA PHE A 482 -25.15 13.90 -25.82
C PHE A 482 -25.01 12.38 -25.91
N GLN A 483 -24.59 11.87 -27.07
CA GLN A 483 -24.24 10.46 -27.24
C GLN A 483 -22.74 10.36 -27.47
N VAL A 484 -22.03 9.73 -26.53
CA VAL A 484 -20.58 9.68 -26.51
C VAL A 484 -20.08 8.27 -26.73
N PHE A 485 -19.23 8.09 -27.72
CA PHE A 485 -18.59 6.84 -28.05
C PHE A 485 -17.11 6.88 -27.63
N LEU A 486 -16.75 6.04 -26.67
CA LEU A 486 -15.37 5.83 -26.23
C LEU A 486 -14.80 4.64 -27.02
N ASN A 487 -13.92 4.89 -27.97
CA ASN A 487 -13.29 3.85 -28.78
C ASN A 487 -11.86 3.57 -28.33
N ASP A 488 -11.50 2.29 -28.27
CA ASP A 488 -10.13 1.82 -28.11
C ASP A 488 -10.04 0.37 -28.66
N LEU A 489 -8.83 -0.20 -28.65
CA LEU A 489 -8.60 -1.58 -29.02
C LEU A 489 -9.37 -2.55 -28.09
N PRO A 490 -9.72 -3.76 -28.56
CA PRO A 490 -10.48 -4.74 -27.76
C PRO A 490 -9.86 -5.12 -26.42
N ASN A 491 -8.54 -4.99 -26.27
CA ASN A 491 -7.82 -5.32 -25.05
C ASN A 491 -7.76 -4.16 -24.04
N ASN A 492 -8.35 -3.00 -24.34
CA ASN A 492 -8.44 -1.88 -23.41
C ASN A 492 -9.37 -2.20 -22.22
N ASP A 493 -9.12 -1.59 -21.06
CA ASP A 493 -9.91 -1.81 -19.85
C ASP A 493 -11.19 -0.93 -19.84
N PHE A 494 -12.14 -1.28 -20.72
CA PHE A 494 -13.47 -0.64 -20.72
C PHE A 494 -14.22 -0.83 -19.39
N ASN A 495 -13.92 -1.88 -18.63
CA ASN A 495 -14.55 -2.11 -17.33
C ASN A 495 -14.16 -1.02 -16.33
N ALA A 496 -12.90 -0.56 -16.35
CA ALA A 496 -12.47 0.59 -15.55
C ALA A 496 -13.24 1.85 -15.94
N LEU A 497 -13.37 2.15 -17.23
CA LEU A 497 -14.14 3.30 -17.72
C LEU A 497 -15.61 3.25 -17.27
N PHE A 498 -16.29 2.13 -17.47
CA PHE A 498 -17.72 2.01 -17.13
C PHE A 498 -18.00 2.14 -15.63
N LYS A 499 -17.05 1.77 -14.78
CA LYS A 499 -17.16 1.99 -13.32
C LYS A 499 -17.03 3.46 -12.93
N MET A 500 -16.41 4.29 -13.76
CA MET A 500 -16.26 5.73 -13.52
C MET A 500 -17.48 6.54 -13.98
N THR A 501 -18.31 5.98 -14.87
CA THR A 501 -19.48 6.65 -15.45
C THR A 501 -20.48 7.21 -14.42
N PRO A 502 -20.86 6.51 -13.32
CA PRO A 502 -21.82 7.06 -12.36
C PRO A 502 -21.32 8.32 -11.66
N SER A 503 -20.03 8.33 -11.28
CA SER A 503 -19.40 9.52 -10.67
C SER A 503 -19.32 10.67 -11.66
N PHE A 504 -19.04 10.39 -12.93
CA PHE A 504 -19.04 11.39 -13.99
C PHE A 504 -20.43 12.02 -14.21
N SER A 505 -21.50 11.23 -14.26
CA SER A 505 -22.87 11.75 -14.36
C SER A 505 -23.20 12.71 -13.22
N SER A 506 -22.79 12.38 -11.99
CA SER A 506 -23.01 13.26 -10.83
C SER A 506 -22.23 14.58 -10.87
N VAL A 507 -21.07 14.63 -11.56
CA VAL A 507 -20.28 15.87 -11.75
C VAL A 507 -20.99 16.81 -12.71
N LEU A 508 -21.52 16.27 -13.83
CA LEU A 508 -22.33 17.04 -14.77
C LEU A 508 -23.62 17.59 -14.15
N GLU A 509 -24.18 16.88 -13.16
CA GLU A 509 -25.40 17.29 -12.44
C GLU A 509 -25.14 18.38 -11.38
N ASN A 510 -24.02 18.33 -10.66
CA ASN A 510 -23.81 19.15 -9.46
C ASN A 510 -23.00 20.44 -9.67
N GLU A 511 -22.25 20.60 -10.76
CA GLU A 511 -21.17 21.59 -10.71
C GLU A 511 -21.58 23.07 -10.84
N LYS A 512 -22.60 23.52 -11.60
CA LYS A 512 -22.72 24.98 -11.88
C LYS A 512 -24.11 25.59 -12.10
N GLY A 513 -25.18 25.04 -11.49
CA GLY A 513 -26.50 25.69 -11.56
C GLY A 513 -27.10 25.73 -12.98
N LEU A 514 -26.77 24.73 -13.81
CA LEU A 514 -27.49 24.47 -15.04
C LEU A 514 -28.94 24.13 -14.68
N GLU A 515 -29.89 24.98 -15.07
CA GLU A 515 -31.34 24.77 -14.84
C GLU A 515 -31.89 23.49 -15.52
N LYS A 516 -31.07 22.81 -16.34
CA LYS A 516 -31.48 21.65 -17.15
C LYS A 516 -30.46 20.52 -17.02
N ILE A 517 -30.93 19.34 -16.60
CA ILE A 517 -30.16 18.09 -16.56
C ILE A 517 -29.64 17.79 -17.97
N VAL A 518 -28.31 17.62 -18.10
CA VAL A 518 -27.68 17.23 -19.37
C VAL A 518 -27.68 15.70 -19.46
N ASN A 519 -28.42 15.15 -20.42
CA ASN A 519 -28.44 13.71 -20.63
C ASN A 519 -27.24 13.29 -21.47
N CYS A 520 -26.25 12.64 -20.84
CA CYS A 520 -25.06 12.12 -21.52
C CYS A 520 -25.04 10.59 -21.52
N PHE A 521 -25.14 9.98 -22.70
CA PHE A 521 -25.17 8.53 -22.90
C PHE A 521 -23.81 8.04 -23.41
N ILE A 522 -23.12 7.26 -22.60
CA ILE A 522 -21.77 6.78 -22.90
C ILE A 522 -21.82 5.34 -23.41
N SER A 523 -21.09 5.05 -24.49
CA SER A 523 -20.95 3.71 -25.08
C SER A 523 -19.48 3.41 -25.34
N GLY A 524 -19.02 2.20 -24.99
CA GLY A 524 -17.70 1.71 -25.39
C GLY A 524 -17.74 1.05 -26.78
N VAL A 525 -16.76 1.32 -27.62
CA VAL A 525 -16.64 0.79 -28.98
C VAL A 525 -15.27 0.12 -29.13
N ALA A 526 -15.23 -1.19 -28.97
CA ALA A 526 -14.00 -1.97 -29.11
C ALA A 526 -13.67 -2.19 -30.59
N GLY A 527 -12.48 -1.76 -31.03
CA GLY A 527 -12.01 -1.98 -32.40
C GLY A 527 -10.91 -1.00 -32.81
N SER A 528 -10.15 -1.36 -33.84
CA SER A 528 -9.14 -0.47 -34.41
C SER A 528 -9.81 0.67 -35.18
N PHE A 529 -9.42 1.90 -34.86
CA PHE A 529 -9.76 3.08 -35.67
C PHE A 529 -9.18 3.07 -37.09
N TYR A 530 -8.37 2.10 -37.49
CA TYR A 530 -8.00 1.91 -38.91
C TYR A 530 -9.06 1.12 -39.69
N THR A 531 -10.20 0.82 -39.06
CA THR A 531 -11.37 0.16 -39.66
C THR A 531 -12.65 0.98 -39.45
N ARG A 532 -13.75 0.56 -40.08
CA ARG A 532 -15.08 1.12 -39.81
C ARG A 532 -15.54 0.74 -38.40
N LEU A 533 -15.87 1.76 -37.60
CA LEU A 533 -16.34 1.65 -36.22
C LEU A 533 -17.81 2.05 -36.09
N PHE A 534 -18.28 2.97 -36.94
CA PHE A 534 -19.60 3.59 -36.82
C PHE A 534 -20.43 3.47 -38.10
N PRO A 535 -21.78 3.50 -37.99
CA PRO A 535 -22.65 3.64 -39.15
C PRO A 535 -22.33 4.89 -39.95
N SER A 536 -22.62 4.87 -41.26
CA SER A 536 -22.30 6.00 -42.13
C SER A 536 -23.07 7.26 -41.71
N LYS A 537 -22.39 8.42 -41.74
CA LYS A 537 -22.97 9.75 -41.40
C LYS A 537 -23.68 9.77 -40.04
N SER A 538 -23.07 9.18 -39.02
CA SER A 538 -23.64 9.08 -37.67
C SER A 538 -22.95 9.95 -36.62
N LEU A 539 -21.76 10.48 -36.91
CA LEU A 539 -20.99 11.28 -35.96
C LEU A 539 -20.97 12.76 -36.36
N HIS A 540 -21.12 13.64 -35.38
CA HIS A 540 -21.03 15.08 -35.58
C HIS A 540 -19.63 15.61 -35.29
N PHE A 541 -18.97 15.01 -34.29
CA PHE A 541 -17.65 15.42 -33.84
C PHE A 541 -16.80 14.19 -33.49
N VAL A 542 -15.56 14.18 -33.94
CA VAL A 542 -14.57 13.15 -33.60
C VAL A 542 -13.38 13.79 -32.93
N HIS A 543 -12.88 13.15 -31.90
CA HIS A 543 -11.65 13.52 -31.22
C HIS A 543 -10.70 12.33 -31.19
N SER A 544 -9.42 12.62 -31.23
CA SER A 544 -8.38 11.67 -30.87
C SER A 544 -7.20 12.45 -30.31
N SER A 545 -6.70 12.05 -29.15
CA SER A 545 -5.52 12.67 -28.55
C SER A 545 -4.48 11.61 -28.22
N THR A 546 -3.25 11.83 -28.67
CA THR A 546 -2.09 10.97 -28.45
C THR A 546 -2.29 9.50 -28.85
N SER A 547 -3.04 9.27 -29.95
CA SER A 547 -3.37 7.89 -30.40
C SER A 547 -3.02 7.62 -31.85
N VAL A 548 -3.23 8.58 -32.77
CA VAL A 548 -3.08 8.36 -34.23
C VAL A 548 -1.63 8.14 -34.69
N HIS A 549 -0.64 8.45 -33.85
CA HIS A 549 0.77 8.15 -34.11
C HIS A 549 1.12 6.66 -33.92
N TRP A 550 0.23 5.86 -33.32
CA TRP A 550 0.40 4.40 -33.22
C TRP A 550 -0.01 3.73 -34.52
N LEU A 551 0.94 3.04 -35.15
CA LEU A 551 0.74 2.35 -36.42
C LEU A 551 -0.16 1.13 -36.26
N SER A 552 -0.80 0.71 -37.34
CA SER A 552 -1.62 -0.50 -37.35
C SER A 552 -0.79 -1.78 -37.15
N GLN A 553 0.49 -1.72 -37.49
CA GLN A 553 1.46 -2.80 -37.35
C GLN A 553 2.89 -2.23 -37.43
N VAL A 554 3.87 -3.03 -36.99
CA VAL A 554 5.28 -2.77 -37.28
C VAL A 554 5.50 -2.80 -38.80
N PRO A 555 6.26 -1.85 -39.39
CA PRO A 555 6.56 -1.87 -40.81
C PRO A 555 7.24 -3.18 -41.24
N ALA A 556 6.85 -3.71 -42.39
CA ALA A 556 7.40 -4.97 -42.90
C ALA A 556 8.90 -4.84 -43.26
N ASN A 557 9.62 -5.96 -43.17
CA ASN A 557 11.03 -6.10 -43.57
C ASN A 557 12.04 -5.25 -42.77
N LEU A 558 11.78 -4.93 -41.50
CA LEU A 558 12.72 -4.17 -40.66
C LEU A 558 13.80 -5.03 -39.97
N LEU A 559 13.58 -6.34 -39.86
CA LEU A 559 14.36 -7.25 -38.98
C LEU A 559 15.88 -7.26 -39.27
N ASP A 560 16.29 -7.07 -40.52
CA ASP A 560 17.72 -7.06 -40.89
C ASP A 560 18.35 -5.65 -40.91
N TYR A 561 17.53 -4.59 -40.87
CA TYR A 561 17.97 -3.24 -41.21
C TYR A 561 18.01 -2.27 -40.02
N ASN A 562 17.24 -2.49 -38.95
CA ASN A 562 17.24 -1.61 -37.77
C ASN A 562 18.09 -2.15 -36.60
N LYS A 563 19.26 -2.72 -36.90
CA LYS A 563 20.11 -3.38 -35.89
C LYS A 563 20.47 -2.44 -34.74
N GLY A 564 20.34 -2.96 -33.52
CA GLY A 564 20.65 -2.23 -32.28
C GLY A 564 19.67 -1.09 -31.95
N ASN A 565 18.52 -0.99 -32.60
CA ASN A 565 17.53 0.04 -32.33
C ASN A 565 16.12 -0.56 -32.23
N ILE A 566 15.30 -0.02 -31.32
CA ILE A 566 13.91 -0.46 -31.13
C ILE A 566 12.88 0.45 -31.83
N TYR A 567 13.36 1.52 -32.45
CA TYR A 567 12.59 2.50 -33.22
C TYR A 567 13.55 3.19 -34.21
N MET A 568 13.07 4.14 -35.00
CA MET A 568 13.90 5.00 -35.84
C MET A 568 14.91 5.77 -34.96
N ALA A 569 16.19 5.65 -35.28
CA ALA A 569 17.27 6.35 -34.61
C ALA A 569 18.22 6.96 -35.65
N LYS A 570 19.08 7.91 -35.25
CA LYS A 570 20.04 8.55 -36.17
C LYS A 570 20.97 7.55 -36.89
N SER A 571 21.19 6.39 -36.29
CA SER A 571 21.97 5.29 -36.86
C SER A 571 21.19 4.42 -37.84
N SER A 572 19.86 4.54 -37.89
CA SER A 572 19.02 3.75 -38.78
C SER A 572 19.25 4.15 -40.25
N PRO A 573 19.27 3.19 -41.18
CA PRO A 573 19.41 3.50 -42.60
C PRO A 573 18.14 4.15 -43.15
N ARG A 574 18.28 4.87 -44.27
CA ARG A 574 17.18 5.58 -44.95
C ARG A 574 15.94 4.70 -45.22
N CYS A 575 16.15 3.43 -45.58
CA CYS A 575 15.05 2.50 -45.85
C CYS A 575 14.15 2.24 -44.64
N VAL A 576 14.68 2.34 -43.40
CA VAL A 576 13.87 2.19 -42.17
C VAL A 576 12.92 3.38 -42.05
N TYR A 577 13.41 4.60 -42.24
CA TYR A 577 12.57 5.80 -42.23
C TYR A 577 11.48 5.75 -43.30
N GLU A 578 11.83 5.35 -44.52
CA GLU A 578 10.88 5.21 -45.63
C GLU A 578 9.82 4.13 -45.35
N ALA A 579 10.18 3.02 -44.71
CA ALA A 579 9.24 1.97 -44.34
C ALA A 579 8.24 2.43 -43.27
N TYR A 580 8.74 3.12 -42.24
CA TYR A 580 7.91 3.73 -41.19
C TYR A 580 6.96 4.79 -41.75
N PHE A 581 7.46 5.70 -42.59
CA PHE A 581 6.63 6.71 -43.25
C PHE A 581 5.58 6.06 -44.16
N SER A 582 5.96 5.07 -44.98
CA SER A 582 5.02 4.38 -45.88
C SER A 582 3.90 3.68 -45.09
N GLN A 583 4.22 3.10 -43.93
CA GLN A 583 3.23 2.51 -43.04
C GLN A 583 2.29 3.57 -42.44
N PHE A 584 2.84 4.69 -41.97
CA PHE A 584 2.05 5.83 -41.46
C PHE A 584 1.14 6.44 -42.53
N GLU A 585 1.66 6.70 -43.73
CA GLU A 585 0.89 7.25 -44.85
C GLU A 585 -0.31 6.37 -45.16
N LYS A 586 -0.09 5.05 -45.25
CA LYS A 586 -1.15 4.07 -45.47
C LYS A 586 -2.19 4.07 -44.34
N ASP A 587 -1.73 4.06 -43.09
CA ASP A 587 -2.58 4.01 -41.91
C ASP A 587 -3.40 5.28 -41.75
N PHE A 588 -2.77 6.45 -41.86
CA PHE A 588 -3.44 7.74 -41.71
C PHE A 588 -4.40 8.03 -42.88
N THR A 589 -4.03 7.69 -44.12
CA THR A 589 -4.96 7.75 -45.26
C THR A 589 -6.16 6.84 -45.04
N THR A 590 -5.94 5.64 -44.52
CA THR A 590 -7.02 4.70 -44.19
C THR A 590 -7.91 5.25 -43.08
N PHE A 591 -7.32 5.81 -42.03
CA PHE A 591 -8.04 6.48 -40.94
C PHE A 591 -8.94 7.58 -41.48
N LEU A 592 -8.41 8.53 -42.26
CA LEU A 592 -9.20 9.62 -42.86
C LEU A 592 -10.35 9.08 -43.70
N ARG A 593 -10.09 8.10 -44.57
CA ARG A 593 -11.12 7.47 -45.40
C ARG A 593 -12.24 6.85 -44.56
N MET A 594 -11.90 6.04 -43.54
CA MET A 594 -12.90 5.39 -42.67
C MET A 594 -13.73 6.43 -41.90
N ARG A 595 -13.07 7.46 -41.34
CA ARG A 595 -13.75 8.55 -40.63
C ARG A 595 -14.64 9.37 -41.55
N SER A 596 -14.24 9.56 -42.80
CA SER A 596 -15.01 10.35 -43.77
C SER A 596 -16.37 9.76 -44.09
N GLU A 597 -16.51 8.43 -43.99
CA GLU A 597 -17.77 7.72 -44.20
C GLU A 597 -18.71 7.84 -42.99
N GLU A 598 -18.15 8.04 -41.80
CA GLU A 598 -18.84 8.04 -40.50
C GLU A 598 -19.27 9.43 -40.04
N VAL A 599 -18.47 10.44 -40.37
CA VAL A 599 -18.71 11.84 -40.03
C VAL A 599 -19.72 12.46 -41.00
N ILE A 600 -20.69 13.22 -40.48
CA ILE A 600 -21.67 13.92 -41.33
C ILE A 600 -21.01 15.01 -42.18
N PRO A 601 -21.62 15.46 -43.30
CA PRO A 601 -21.18 16.66 -43.99
C PRO A 601 -21.09 17.86 -43.02
N ASN A 602 -20.02 18.64 -43.09
CA ASN A 602 -19.67 19.70 -42.14
C ASN A 602 -19.36 19.25 -40.69
N GLY A 603 -19.36 17.94 -40.40
CA GLY A 603 -18.86 17.43 -39.13
C GLY A 603 -17.38 17.76 -38.92
N ARG A 604 -16.93 17.72 -37.67
CA ARG A 604 -15.58 18.14 -37.28
C ARG A 604 -14.76 16.99 -36.74
N MET A 605 -13.44 17.05 -36.93
CA MET A 605 -12.49 16.23 -36.20
C MET A 605 -11.40 17.10 -35.60
N VAL A 606 -11.00 16.83 -34.36
CA VAL A 606 -9.81 17.42 -33.74
C VAL A 606 -8.86 16.29 -33.36
N LEU A 607 -7.66 16.31 -33.92
CA LEU A 607 -6.64 15.29 -33.71
C LEU A 607 -5.41 15.93 -33.06
N SER A 608 -4.98 15.39 -31.93
CA SER A 608 -3.72 15.73 -31.27
C SER A 608 -2.77 14.54 -31.34
N LEU A 609 -1.57 14.72 -31.87
CA LEU A 609 -0.60 13.65 -32.06
C LEU A 609 0.82 14.12 -31.80
N VAL A 610 1.63 13.20 -31.26
CA VAL A 610 3.08 13.38 -31.17
C VAL A 610 3.65 13.38 -32.58
N GLY A 611 4.43 14.41 -32.87
CA GLY A 611 5.07 14.62 -34.15
C GLY A 611 6.52 15.06 -34.00
N ARG A 612 7.02 15.76 -35.01
CA ARG A 612 8.36 16.32 -35.07
C ARG A 612 8.34 17.67 -35.77
N SER A 613 9.29 18.53 -35.41
CA SER A 613 9.40 19.91 -35.88
C SER A 613 9.88 20.06 -37.33
N SER A 614 10.42 19.00 -37.94
CA SER A 614 11.04 19.04 -39.26
C SER A 614 10.85 17.73 -40.02
N ALA A 615 10.84 17.83 -41.36
CA ALA A 615 10.92 16.70 -42.29
C ALA A 615 12.24 15.92 -42.23
N ASP A 616 13.29 16.44 -41.58
CA ASP A 616 14.50 15.66 -41.29
C ASP A 616 14.28 14.68 -40.12
N HIS A 617 14.32 13.38 -40.40
CA HIS A 617 14.12 12.33 -39.40
C HIS A 617 15.31 12.14 -38.43
N THR A 618 16.42 12.86 -38.62
CA THR A 618 17.61 12.77 -37.77
C THR A 618 17.65 13.82 -36.64
N MET A 619 16.63 14.68 -36.56
CA MET A 619 16.49 15.71 -35.53
C MET A 619 16.11 15.13 -34.16
N LYS A 620 16.48 15.83 -33.08
CA LYS A 620 16.35 15.35 -31.68
C LYS A 620 14.89 15.14 -31.23
N ASP A 621 13.97 15.90 -31.81
CA ASP A 621 12.56 15.96 -31.40
C ASP A 621 11.75 14.71 -31.84
N SER A 622 12.42 13.73 -32.46
CA SER A 622 11.86 12.48 -32.99
C SER A 622 11.68 11.40 -31.92
N CYS A 623 11.16 11.75 -30.74
CA CYS A 623 10.92 10.83 -29.62
C CYS A 623 12.18 10.13 -29.08
N TYR A 624 13.23 10.89 -28.81
CA TYR A 624 14.50 10.40 -28.25
C TYR A 624 14.36 9.55 -26.98
N MET A 625 13.28 9.72 -26.21
CA MET A 625 12.93 8.86 -25.05
C MET A 625 12.93 7.36 -25.38
N TYR A 626 12.50 6.96 -26.58
CA TYR A 626 12.54 5.55 -27.00
C TYR A 626 13.95 5.09 -27.37
N GLY A 627 14.84 6.01 -27.79
CA GLY A 627 16.26 5.73 -27.95
C GLY A 627 16.95 5.42 -26.62
N LEU A 628 16.58 6.12 -25.55
CA LEU A 628 17.08 5.83 -24.19
C LEU A 628 16.59 4.47 -23.68
N LEU A 629 15.32 4.12 -23.96
CA LEU A 629 14.80 2.78 -23.68
C LEU A 629 15.56 1.70 -24.46
N GLY A 630 15.82 1.93 -25.75
CA GLY A 630 16.64 1.03 -26.57
C GLY A 630 18.05 0.85 -26.01
N LYS A 631 18.67 1.93 -25.53
CA LYS A 631 19.98 1.87 -24.87
C LYS A 631 19.94 1.03 -23.58
N SER A 632 18.89 1.13 -22.76
CA SER A 632 18.74 0.26 -21.58
C SER A 632 18.80 -1.24 -21.95
N LEU A 633 18.15 -1.62 -23.05
CA LEU A 633 18.16 -3.00 -23.55
C LEU A 633 19.56 -3.41 -24.03
N LEU A 634 20.25 -2.53 -24.76
CA LEU A 634 21.62 -2.78 -25.20
C LEU A 634 22.60 -2.94 -24.04
N ASP A 635 22.48 -2.13 -23.00
CA ASP A 635 23.31 -2.24 -21.78
C ASP A 635 23.10 -3.63 -21.12
N MET A 636 21.85 -4.11 -21.07
CA MET A 636 21.54 -5.46 -20.56
C MET A 636 22.07 -6.58 -21.47
N SER A 637 22.06 -6.39 -22.78
CA SER A 637 22.68 -7.34 -23.73
C SER A 637 24.20 -7.40 -23.55
N ALA A 638 24.86 -6.26 -23.35
CA ALA A 638 26.30 -6.20 -23.10
C ALA A 638 26.71 -6.91 -21.79
N GLU A 639 25.81 -6.96 -20.81
CA GLU A 639 25.99 -7.72 -19.56
C GLU A 639 25.61 -9.21 -19.68
N GLY A 640 25.13 -9.65 -20.84
CA GLY A 640 24.72 -11.03 -21.11
C GLY A 640 23.37 -11.41 -20.52
N ILE A 641 22.54 -10.42 -20.12
CA ILE A 641 21.19 -10.65 -19.55
C ILE A 641 20.17 -10.91 -20.66
N LEU A 642 20.27 -10.16 -21.77
CA LEU A 642 19.42 -10.30 -22.96
C LEU A 642 20.25 -10.74 -24.16
N HIS A 643 19.61 -11.39 -25.14
CA HIS A 643 20.25 -11.67 -26.41
C HIS A 643 20.06 -10.48 -27.38
N GLU A 644 21.12 -10.10 -28.09
CA GLU A 644 21.07 -9.00 -29.06
C GLU A 644 20.08 -9.26 -30.22
N GLU A 645 19.84 -10.54 -30.54
CA GLU A 645 18.84 -10.97 -31.53
C GLU A 645 17.41 -10.63 -31.08
N ASP A 646 17.11 -10.72 -29.78
CA ASP A 646 15.80 -10.37 -29.22
C ASP A 646 15.56 -8.87 -29.32
N ILE A 647 16.61 -8.06 -29.13
CA ILE A 647 16.52 -6.59 -29.29
C ILE A 647 16.33 -6.23 -30.76
N THR A 648 17.10 -6.85 -31.65
CA THR A 648 17.04 -6.57 -33.11
C THR A 648 15.68 -6.93 -33.71
N SER A 649 15.01 -7.94 -33.16
CA SER A 649 13.68 -8.36 -33.59
C SER A 649 12.53 -7.49 -33.05
N PHE A 650 12.79 -6.63 -32.07
CA PHE A 650 11.78 -5.75 -31.46
C PHE A 650 11.78 -4.35 -32.10
N ASN A 651 10.64 -3.93 -32.63
CA ASN A 651 10.45 -2.58 -33.18
C ASN A 651 9.10 -1.99 -32.73
N LEU A 652 9.10 -0.74 -32.29
CA LEU A 652 7.90 -0.04 -31.85
C LEU A 652 7.03 0.35 -33.07
N PRO A 653 5.72 0.05 -33.06
CA PRO A 653 4.77 0.47 -34.11
C PRO A 653 4.33 1.92 -33.87
N PHE A 654 5.27 2.86 -33.88
CA PHE A 654 5.06 4.27 -33.59
C PHE A 654 5.64 5.12 -34.72
N TYR A 655 5.01 6.23 -35.09
CA TYR A 655 5.57 7.19 -36.04
C TYR A 655 5.29 8.65 -35.64
N ALA A 656 6.36 9.43 -35.50
CA ALA A 656 6.28 10.88 -35.32
C ALA A 656 6.28 11.59 -36.69
N THR A 657 5.12 12.07 -37.12
CA THR A 657 4.96 12.82 -38.39
C THR A 657 5.39 14.28 -38.24
N CYS A 658 5.75 14.93 -39.36
CA CYS A 658 5.87 16.39 -39.41
C CYS A 658 4.60 17.03 -40.02
N THR A 659 4.56 18.37 -40.01
CA THR A 659 3.41 19.15 -40.48
C THR A 659 3.21 19.01 -41.98
N GLU A 660 4.30 19.02 -42.76
CA GLU A 660 4.26 18.91 -44.23
C GLU A 660 3.72 17.54 -44.68
N GLU A 661 4.15 16.47 -44.02
CA GLU A 661 3.65 15.10 -44.27
C GLU A 661 2.15 15.01 -44.00
N LEU A 662 1.70 15.57 -42.87
CA LEU A 662 0.31 15.51 -42.46
C LEU A 662 -0.60 16.30 -43.44
N GLU A 663 -0.19 17.50 -43.81
CA GLU A 663 -0.90 18.34 -44.80
C GLU A 663 -0.97 17.67 -46.17
N ALA A 664 0.13 17.06 -46.63
CA ALA A 664 0.17 16.34 -47.90
C ALA A 664 -0.80 15.15 -47.91
N ILE A 665 -0.84 14.35 -46.84
CA ILE A 665 -1.74 13.20 -46.73
C ILE A 665 -3.20 13.66 -46.69
N ILE A 666 -3.54 14.66 -45.86
CA ILE A 666 -4.92 15.21 -45.78
C ILE A 666 -5.36 15.76 -47.14
N GLY A 667 -4.48 16.49 -47.83
CA GLY A 667 -4.74 17.05 -49.14
C GLY A 667 -4.96 15.97 -50.21
N SER A 668 -4.14 14.91 -50.19
CA SER A 668 -4.19 13.82 -51.17
C SER A 668 -5.38 12.87 -50.99
N GLU A 669 -5.77 12.55 -49.75
CA GLU A 669 -6.97 11.75 -49.47
C GLU A 669 -8.24 12.55 -49.79
N GLY A 670 -8.26 13.83 -49.42
CA GLY A 670 -9.20 14.82 -49.96
C GLY A 670 -10.59 14.87 -49.34
N SER A 671 -10.95 13.96 -48.43
CA SER A 671 -12.29 13.92 -47.79
C SER A 671 -12.56 15.02 -46.79
N PHE A 672 -11.51 15.58 -46.20
CA PHE A 672 -11.57 16.65 -45.21
C PHE A 672 -10.85 17.90 -45.72
N SER A 673 -11.27 19.08 -45.25
CA SER A 673 -10.49 20.31 -45.34
C SER A 673 -9.83 20.59 -44.01
N LEU A 674 -8.56 20.97 -44.06
CA LEU A 674 -7.82 21.47 -42.90
C LEU A 674 -8.35 22.87 -42.54
N ASP A 675 -8.88 23.03 -41.33
CA ASP A 675 -9.43 24.30 -40.82
C ASP A 675 -8.38 25.06 -40.00
N ARG A 676 -7.74 24.36 -39.07
CA ARG A 676 -6.72 24.91 -38.18
C ARG A 676 -5.61 23.91 -37.95
N PHE A 677 -4.42 24.44 -37.75
CA PHE A 677 -3.21 23.69 -37.53
C PHE A 677 -2.39 24.41 -36.44
N GLU A 678 -2.03 23.71 -35.37
CA GLU A 678 -1.19 24.24 -34.29
C GLU A 678 -0.11 23.25 -33.89
N THR A 679 1.01 23.79 -33.44
CA THR A 679 2.16 23.01 -32.94
C THR A 679 2.61 23.56 -31.60
N SER A 680 2.95 22.66 -30.69
CA SER A 680 3.44 23.01 -29.36
C SER A 680 4.58 22.08 -28.94
N GLU A 681 5.44 22.58 -28.06
CA GLU A 681 6.43 21.77 -27.36
C GLU A 681 5.89 21.39 -25.97
N VAL A 682 6.06 20.13 -25.58
CA VAL A 682 5.57 19.59 -24.32
C VAL A 682 6.73 18.97 -23.57
N ASN A 683 7.03 19.42 -22.35
CA ASN A 683 8.07 18.80 -21.55
C ASN A 683 7.80 17.28 -21.39
N TRP A 684 8.83 16.44 -21.48
CA TRP A 684 8.70 15.00 -21.20
C TRP A 684 8.16 14.76 -19.79
N ASP A 685 8.54 15.64 -18.85
CA ASP A 685 7.97 15.68 -17.52
C ASP A 685 6.64 16.45 -17.53
N ILE A 686 5.56 15.72 -17.81
CA ILE A 686 4.19 16.27 -17.96
C ILE A 686 3.48 16.58 -16.63
N ARG A 687 4.21 16.60 -15.50
CA ARG A 687 3.67 17.00 -14.19
C ARG A 687 3.35 18.50 -14.17
N GLU A 688 2.52 18.95 -13.22
CA GLU A 688 2.30 20.40 -13.04
C GLU A 688 3.63 21.06 -12.62
N GLU A 689 3.90 22.31 -13.03
CA GLU A 689 5.20 22.97 -12.78
C GLU A 689 5.58 22.98 -11.29
N ASP A 690 4.58 23.11 -10.40
CA ASP A 690 4.75 23.07 -8.94
C ASP A 690 5.13 21.67 -8.40
N GLU A 691 4.91 20.61 -9.20
CA GLU A 691 5.24 19.21 -8.89
C GLU A 691 6.57 18.76 -9.53
N ILE A 692 7.14 19.54 -10.45
CA ILE A 692 8.45 19.27 -11.05
C ILE A 692 9.53 19.57 -10.00
N MET A 693 10.00 18.53 -9.34
CA MET A 693 11.14 18.63 -8.42
C MET A 693 12.39 19.10 -9.16
N GLU A 694 13.22 19.94 -8.54
CA GLU A 694 14.44 20.52 -9.14
C GLU A 694 15.52 19.49 -9.58
N SER A 695 15.36 18.18 -9.30
CA SER A 695 16.35 17.16 -9.62
C SER A 695 16.03 16.35 -10.87
N GLY A 696 16.99 16.26 -11.80
CA GLY A 696 16.89 15.42 -13.00
C GLY A 696 16.68 13.93 -12.70
N GLU A 697 17.03 13.45 -11.52
CA GLU A 697 16.77 12.08 -11.07
C GLU A 697 15.27 11.81 -10.84
N SER A 698 14.55 12.77 -10.25
CA SER A 698 13.09 12.65 -10.04
C SER A 698 12.36 12.65 -11.38
N SER A 699 12.71 13.58 -12.27
CA SER A 699 12.16 13.63 -13.63
C SER A 699 12.50 12.37 -14.44
N GLY A 700 13.73 11.84 -14.33
CA GLY A 700 14.13 10.59 -14.98
C GLY A 700 13.27 9.40 -14.56
N LYS A 701 13.00 9.25 -13.26
CA LYS A 701 12.10 8.22 -12.74
C LYS A 701 10.65 8.40 -13.20
N PHE A 702 10.16 9.63 -13.22
CA PHE A 702 8.80 9.93 -13.68
C PHE A 702 8.63 9.58 -15.17
N ILE A 703 9.53 10.07 -16.02
CA ILE A 703 9.49 9.84 -17.46
C ILE A 703 9.62 8.35 -17.79
N ALA A 704 10.54 7.62 -17.13
CA ALA A 704 10.67 6.18 -17.33
C ALA A 704 9.38 5.40 -16.96
N LYS A 705 8.65 5.84 -15.91
CA LYS A 705 7.34 5.26 -15.58
C LYS A 705 6.27 5.58 -16.61
N THR A 706 6.29 6.77 -17.21
CA THR A 706 5.40 7.13 -18.32
C THR A 706 5.68 6.27 -19.55
N ILE A 707 6.95 6.07 -19.90
CA ILE A 707 7.37 5.14 -20.97
C ILE A 707 6.90 3.72 -20.64
N ARG A 708 7.05 3.29 -19.37
CA ARG A 708 6.60 1.98 -18.90
C ARG A 708 5.11 1.77 -19.10
N ALA A 709 4.27 2.70 -18.65
CA ALA A 709 2.82 2.60 -18.80
C ALA A 709 2.38 2.44 -20.27
N ILE A 710 3.16 2.96 -21.21
CA ILE A 710 2.91 2.89 -22.66
C ILE A 710 3.45 1.59 -23.28
N THR A 711 4.65 1.15 -22.87
CA THR A 711 5.43 0.13 -23.60
C THR A 711 5.58 -1.21 -22.88
N GLU A 712 5.25 -1.30 -21.59
CA GLU A 712 5.44 -2.50 -20.77
C GLU A 712 4.77 -3.73 -21.36
N SER A 713 3.52 -3.61 -21.85
CA SER A 713 2.80 -4.75 -22.43
C SER A 713 3.50 -5.33 -23.67
N MET A 714 4.06 -4.46 -24.52
CA MET A 714 4.80 -4.86 -25.72
C MET A 714 6.15 -5.49 -25.35
N LEU A 715 6.88 -4.88 -24.41
CA LEU A 715 8.17 -5.40 -23.94
C LEU A 715 8.00 -6.73 -23.21
N ALA A 716 7.02 -6.86 -22.33
CA ALA A 716 6.74 -8.09 -21.58
C ALA A 716 6.34 -9.23 -22.52
N SER A 717 5.54 -8.94 -23.55
CA SER A 717 5.17 -9.95 -24.54
C SER A 717 6.36 -10.44 -25.37
N HIS A 718 7.40 -9.63 -25.56
CA HIS A 718 8.56 -9.97 -26.41
C HIS A 718 9.74 -10.51 -25.60
N PHE A 719 10.09 -9.86 -24.49
CA PHE A 719 11.24 -10.17 -23.64
C PHE A 719 10.88 -10.99 -22.37
N GLY A 720 9.59 -11.14 -22.07
CA GLY A 720 9.08 -11.77 -20.86
C GLY A 720 9.01 -10.84 -19.64
N ASP A 721 8.24 -11.24 -18.62
CA ASP A 721 7.96 -10.42 -17.42
C ASP A 721 9.16 -10.27 -16.46
N THR A 722 10.19 -11.11 -16.60
CA THR A 722 11.25 -11.25 -15.58
C THR A 722 12.12 -10.01 -15.46
N PHE A 723 12.38 -9.33 -16.59
CA PHE A 723 13.38 -8.26 -16.70
C PHE A 723 12.77 -6.86 -16.80
N ILE A 724 11.44 -6.75 -16.79
CA ILE A 724 10.73 -5.49 -17.01
C ILE A 724 11.10 -4.43 -15.97
N ASP A 725 11.16 -4.81 -14.69
CA ASP A 725 11.51 -3.87 -13.63
C ASP A 725 12.94 -3.31 -13.85
N GLU A 726 13.89 -4.18 -14.18
CA GLU A 726 15.29 -3.80 -14.42
C GLU A 726 15.45 -2.90 -15.66
N ILE A 727 14.73 -3.20 -16.75
CA ILE A 727 14.73 -2.37 -17.97
C ILE A 727 14.35 -0.92 -17.63
N PHE A 728 13.30 -0.74 -16.83
CA PHE A 728 12.81 0.59 -16.48
C PHE A 728 13.61 1.29 -15.38
N GLU A 729 14.26 0.55 -14.48
CA GLU A 729 15.25 1.11 -13.55
C GLU A 729 16.45 1.69 -14.31
N ARG A 730 17.00 0.96 -15.29
CA ARG A 730 18.07 1.45 -16.17
C ARG A 730 17.61 2.62 -17.04
N CYS A 731 16.41 2.54 -17.60
CA CYS A 731 15.81 3.63 -18.36
C CYS A 731 15.71 4.91 -17.53
N ALA A 732 15.28 4.82 -16.27
CA ALA A 732 15.21 5.98 -15.37
C ALA A 732 16.57 6.65 -15.16
N LEU A 733 17.64 5.85 -14.99
CA LEU A 733 19.01 6.36 -14.84
C LEU A 733 19.49 7.07 -16.11
N LEU A 734 19.27 6.47 -17.29
CA LEU A 734 19.65 7.05 -18.57
C LEU A 734 18.90 8.35 -18.89
N VAL A 735 17.61 8.41 -18.56
CA VAL A 735 16.82 9.64 -18.69
C VAL A 735 17.32 10.71 -17.72
N ALA A 736 17.59 10.35 -16.46
CA ALA A 736 18.15 11.29 -15.48
C ALA A 736 19.51 11.84 -15.91
N GLU A 737 20.39 10.99 -16.43
CA GLU A 737 21.69 11.39 -16.98
C GLU A 737 21.53 12.35 -18.16
N HIS A 738 20.60 12.05 -19.08
CA HIS A 738 20.29 12.93 -20.20
C HIS A 738 19.81 14.31 -19.74
N LEU A 739 18.81 14.34 -18.84
CA LEU A 739 18.27 15.58 -18.30
C LEU A 739 19.29 16.40 -17.51
N SER A 740 20.28 15.76 -16.88
CA SER A 740 21.38 16.49 -16.22
C SER A 740 22.22 17.33 -17.20
N ARG A 741 22.25 16.94 -18.48
CA ARG A 741 23.01 17.63 -19.54
C ARG A 741 22.20 18.70 -20.26
N VAL A 742 20.95 18.42 -20.57
CA VAL A 742 20.07 19.32 -21.36
C VAL A 742 19.10 20.16 -20.52
N LYS A 743 19.01 19.89 -19.21
CA LYS A 743 18.06 20.43 -18.22
C LYS A 743 16.60 20.04 -18.45
N THR A 744 16.09 20.20 -19.67
CA THR A 744 14.73 19.82 -20.09
C THR A 744 14.75 19.32 -21.53
N ASP A 745 13.83 18.43 -21.87
CA ASP A 745 13.62 17.96 -23.24
C ASP A 745 12.12 17.87 -23.53
N ASN A 746 11.73 18.11 -24.78
CA ASN A 746 10.35 18.32 -25.18
C ASN A 746 9.91 17.29 -26.22
N LEU A 747 8.62 16.95 -26.20
CA LEU A 747 7.90 16.30 -27.28
C LEU A 747 7.28 17.37 -28.16
N PHE A 748 7.34 17.18 -29.46
CA PHE A 748 6.63 18.03 -30.39
C PHE A 748 5.20 17.49 -30.56
N ASN A 749 4.21 18.32 -30.29
CA ASN A 749 2.80 17.96 -30.42
C ASN A 749 2.17 18.77 -31.56
N ILE A 750 1.37 18.08 -32.37
CA ILE A 750 0.65 18.64 -33.50
C ILE A 750 -0.84 18.50 -33.22
N VAL A 751 -1.58 19.61 -33.30
CA VAL A 751 -3.04 19.64 -33.18
C VAL A 751 -3.64 20.11 -34.49
N VAL A 752 -4.52 19.30 -35.08
CA VAL A 752 -5.23 19.65 -36.32
C VAL A 752 -6.73 19.63 -36.13
N SER A 753 -7.40 20.61 -36.73
CA SER A 753 -8.85 20.67 -36.87
C SER A 753 -9.24 20.44 -38.33
N LEU A 754 -10.15 19.50 -38.52
CA LEU A 754 -10.59 19.02 -39.83
C LEU A 754 -12.10 19.18 -39.98
N ILE A 755 -12.51 19.56 -41.18
CA ILE A 755 -13.92 19.72 -41.56
C ILE A 755 -14.25 18.70 -42.64
N LYS A 756 -15.31 17.92 -42.45
CA LYS A 756 -15.79 17.01 -43.48
C LYS A 756 -16.40 17.80 -44.63
N LYS A 757 -15.86 17.60 -45.84
CA LYS A 757 -16.38 18.20 -47.09
C LYS A 757 -17.70 17.59 -47.51
#